data_AF-A0AAD5EJ95-F1
#
_entry.id   AF-A0AAD5EJ95-F1
#
_cell.length_a   1.000
_cell.length_b   1.000
_cell.length_c   1.000
_cell.angle_alpha   90.00
_cell.angle_beta   90.00
_cell.angle_gamma   90.00
#
_symmetry.space_group_name_H-M   'P 1'
#
loop_
_entity.id
_entity.type
_entity.pdbx_description
1 polymer ?
#
loop_
_entity_poly.entity_id
_entity_poly.type
_entity_poly.pdbx_seq_one_letter_code
_entity_poly.pdbx_strand_id
1 'polypeptide(L)'
;MDTIFSSVDDSEVETLLETAKNNKGHSLSREELLSFAKAKASDFNVTDGFIDSLTRAAAQQKLGDVTFALNLLGTRAGSLALTGHFKAYKDLTRKEREEVMKKWSTSSLEMLRGLHKLFYQLTVSNIFKQMDCPLHKVMGYPGPDPHMHGEKHTSKLKERYEFLNIPEGVTELNYDVVVVGTGAGGGPVAATLAKAGKKVLVLEKAKYVHESEFELNEVHGFTNFYERGTIFSNLSGSMNIYAGSAFGGATTINWCASLKPQHFVRDEWASEGLSHFVSSKFTEQLDQVYQRIGATTKHIKHNEPNSILIEGCKRLGYPIEDIPQNVGEHPHECGWCFLGCRYNEKNGSMNTWLRDAREAGAEFVDQCYVDRVLVKKGKAVGVECTIAGNKNRKLIVHSKQVVVSAGSLNSPGVLMRSGLKNKNIGKHLHMHPCHLAFGVFPDREINLFQGSIMTALSNISENHDGTYYGAKLEVPVLHPGSFSAVVPWRGAADYKRHVLRYRNISPVLILSRDKDSEGTVTYDDNNNVIVDYNVTARDKKSILIGVEKALDVLVAAGAEELFTVQSGVDNFHFIKGEEDYGQINNKRYVAWKEKVKAYGLPDAGCGQYNAHQMGSCRMGVSPKVSVVKPGGETWEVKNLYVADASVFPSATGVNPMVTTEACALYIADTILQSDAVAPRL
;
A
#
# COMPACT_ATOMS: atom_id res chain seq x y z
N MET A 1 23.78 3.42 10.61
CA MET A 1 23.62 3.75 9.17
C MET A 1 24.80 3.24 8.35
N ASP A 2 26.04 3.66 8.63
CA ASP A 2 27.24 3.16 7.92
C ASP A 2 27.55 1.66 8.08
N THR A 3 26.90 0.95 9.01
CA THR A 3 26.92 -0.52 9.01
C THR A 3 26.08 -1.11 7.86
N ILE A 4 24.95 -0.48 7.56
CA ILE A 4 23.94 -0.98 6.62
C ILE A 4 24.39 -0.75 5.18
N PHE A 5 24.80 0.48 4.87
CA PHE A 5 25.37 0.82 3.58
C PHE A 5 26.81 1.29 3.83
N SER A 6 27.77 0.42 3.56
CA SER A 6 29.17 0.60 3.97
C SER A 6 30.13 0.45 2.79
N SER A 7 31.34 1.02 2.94
CA SER A 7 32.46 0.67 2.07
C SER A 7 32.81 -0.80 2.26
N VAL A 8 32.96 -1.52 1.16
CA VAL A 8 33.32 -2.95 1.16
C VAL A 8 34.83 -3.18 0.95
N ASP A 9 35.30 -4.35 1.37
CA ASP A 9 36.70 -4.77 1.30
C ASP A 9 37.04 -5.21 -0.15
N ASP A 10 38.33 -5.32 -0.48
CA ASP A 10 38.75 -5.54 -1.88
C ASP A 10 38.28 -6.88 -2.46
N SER A 11 38.14 -7.93 -1.65
CA SER A 11 37.56 -9.21 -2.09
C SER A 11 36.06 -9.09 -2.42
N GLU A 12 35.33 -8.28 -1.67
CA GLU A 12 33.91 -7.99 -1.92
C GLU A 12 33.74 -7.09 -3.14
N VAL A 13 34.67 -6.15 -3.36
CA VAL A 13 34.72 -5.33 -4.58
C VAL A 13 34.84 -6.22 -5.81
N GLU A 14 35.76 -7.18 -5.84
CA GLU A 14 35.90 -8.07 -7.00
C GLU A 14 34.64 -8.91 -7.25
N THR A 15 33.94 -9.33 -6.20
CA THR A 15 32.64 -10.03 -6.31
C THR A 15 31.56 -9.13 -6.94
N LEU A 16 31.51 -7.85 -6.57
CA LEU A 16 30.58 -6.88 -7.14
C LEU A 16 30.92 -6.59 -8.62
N LEU A 17 32.21 -6.51 -8.95
CA LEU A 17 32.67 -6.32 -10.33
C LEU A 17 32.34 -7.53 -11.21
N GLU A 18 32.49 -8.75 -10.71
CA GLU A 18 32.07 -9.96 -11.43
C GLU A 18 30.55 -10.01 -11.62
N THR A 19 29.78 -9.66 -10.59
CA THR A 19 28.32 -9.56 -10.69
C THR A 19 27.91 -8.58 -11.78
N ALA A 20 28.52 -7.39 -11.82
CA ALA A 20 28.23 -6.38 -12.83
C ALA A 20 28.54 -6.85 -14.26
N LYS A 21 29.63 -7.60 -14.47
CA LYS A 21 29.99 -8.17 -15.79
C LYS A 21 28.98 -9.18 -16.31
N ASN A 22 28.36 -9.95 -15.41
CA ASN A 22 27.44 -11.03 -15.77
C ASN A 22 25.99 -10.55 -15.97
N ASN A 23 25.67 -9.30 -15.63
CA ASN A 23 24.32 -8.76 -15.72
C ASN A 23 24.09 -8.03 -17.05
N LYS A 24 23.06 -8.45 -17.77
CA LYS A 24 22.56 -7.75 -18.96
C LYS A 24 22.00 -6.38 -18.58
N GLY A 25 22.24 -5.39 -19.46
CA GLY A 25 21.78 -4.02 -19.25
C GLY A 25 22.68 -3.18 -18.35
N HIS A 26 23.81 -3.74 -17.88
CA HIS A 26 24.81 -3.00 -17.13
C HIS A 26 25.73 -2.18 -18.07
N SER A 27 25.94 -0.90 -17.76
CA SER A 27 26.76 0.01 -18.56
C SER A 27 27.74 0.86 -17.74
N LEU A 28 27.96 0.54 -16.46
CA LEU A 28 28.85 1.34 -15.59
C LEU A 28 30.32 1.09 -15.93
N SER A 29 31.13 2.14 -15.80
CA SER A 29 32.59 2.02 -15.88
C SER A 29 33.16 1.31 -14.65
N ARG A 30 34.39 0.81 -14.74
CA ARG A 30 35.09 0.25 -13.56
C ARG A 30 35.21 1.27 -12.43
N GLU A 31 35.45 2.53 -12.76
CA GLU A 31 35.57 3.62 -11.77
C GLU A 31 34.23 3.87 -11.04
N GLU A 32 33.12 3.88 -11.77
CA GLU A 32 31.79 4.04 -11.19
C GLU A 32 31.43 2.88 -10.26
N LEU A 33 31.78 1.64 -10.65
CA LEU A 33 31.60 0.46 -9.80
C LEU A 33 32.46 0.51 -8.54
N LEU A 34 33.71 0.97 -8.64
CA LEU A 34 34.58 1.15 -7.48
C LEU A 34 34.04 2.22 -6.54
N SER A 35 33.57 3.35 -7.08
CA SER A 35 32.94 4.42 -6.31
C SER A 35 31.69 3.90 -5.59
N PHE A 36 30.81 3.19 -6.30
CA PHE A 36 29.65 2.53 -5.69
C PHE A 36 30.04 1.55 -4.59
N ALA A 37 31.05 0.71 -4.80
CA ALA A 37 31.51 -0.27 -3.81
C ALA A 37 32.06 0.39 -2.54
N LYS A 38 32.71 1.55 -2.66
CA LYS A 38 33.26 2.31 -1.52
C LYS A 38 32.28 3.31 -0.89
N ALA A 39 31.16 3.65 -1.55
CA ALA A 39 30.14 4.55 -0.99
C ALA A 39 29.56 4.04 0.34
N LYS A 40 29.26 4.94 1.27
CA LYS A 40 28.70 4.66 2.61
C LYS A 40 27.50 5.57 2.88
N ALA A 41 26.65 5.19 3.84
CA ALA A 41 25.42 5.91 4.13
C ALA A 41 25.66 7.40 4.45
N SER A 42 26.75 7.71 5.16
CA SER A 42 27.14 9.08 5.49
C SER A 42 27.48 9.97 4.29
N ASP A 43 27.73 9.40 3.10
CA ASP A 43 27.96 10.18 1.88
C ASP A 43 26.68 10.83 1.33
N PHE A 44 25.50 10.45 1.85
CA PHE A 44 24.17 10.84 1.34
C PHE A 44 23.33 11.68 2.33
N ASN A 45 23.93 12.20 3.40
CA ASN A 45 23.24 13.06 4.39
C ASN A 45 21.93 12.47 4.96
N VAL A 46 21.88 11.16 5.19
CA VAL A 46 20.64 10.44 5.52
C VAL A 46 20.12 10.62 6.95
N THR A 47 20.88 11.27 7.84
CA THR A 47 20.55 11.35 9.27
C THR A 47 19.24 12.10 9.54
N ASP A 48 19.07 13.29 8.95
CA ASP A 48 17.88 14.11 9.18
C ASP A 48 16.64 13.43 8.59
N GLY A 49 16.75 12.91 7.36
CA GLY A 49 15.69 12.14 6.72
C GLY A 49 15.33 10.87 7.50
N PHE A 50 16.31 10.21 8.13
CA PHE A 50 16.06 9.07 9.01
C PHE A 50 15.24 9.47 10.25
N ILE A 51 15.61 10.53 10.95
CA ILE A 51 14.90 11.00 12.16
C ILE A 51 13.47 11.42 11.83
N ASP A 52 13.33 12.17 10.74
CA ASP A 52 12.05 12.63 10.23
C ASP A 52 11.13 11.47 9.80
N SER A 53 11.68 10.50 9.05
CA SER A 53 10.96 9.27 8.69
C SER A 53 10.59 8.44 9.90
N LEU A 54 11.49 8.30 10.88
CA LEU A 54 11.25 7.54 12.10
C LEU A 54 10.07 8.13 12.89
N THR A 55 10.01 9.46 13.01
CA THR A 55 8.93 10.16 13.73
C THR A 55 7.57 9.98 13.06
N ARG A 56 7.53 9.87 11.72
CA ARG A 56 6.28 9.66 10.97
C ARG A 56 5.87 8.19 10.85
N ALA A 57 6.85 7.29 10.65
CA ALA A 57 6.60 5.89 10.33
C ALA A 57 6.35 5.00 11.56
N ALA A 58 6.93 5.36 12.71
CA ALA A 58 6.84 4.57 13.93
C ALA A 58 5.69 5.03 14.84
N ALA A 59 5.09 4.11 15.59
CA ALA A 59 4.24 4.47 16.71
C ALA A 59 5.09 5.12 17.83
N GLN A 60 4.52 6.03 18.63
CA GLN A 60 5.26 6.72 19.71
C GLN A 60 5.99 5.74 20.65
N GLN A 61 5.38 4.59 20.96
CA GLN A 61 6.00 3.55 21.78
C GLN A 61 7.34 3.05 21.19
N LYS A 62 7.43 2.89 19.87
CA LYS A 62 8.64 2.43 19.18
C LYS A 62 9.75 3.48 19.19
N LEU A 63 9.43 4.77 19.28
CA LEU A 63 10.43 5.82 19.50
C LEU A 63 11.14 5.65 20.85
N GLY A 64 10.40 5.20 21.87
CA GLY A 64 10.94 4.82 23.18
C GLY A 64 11.92 3.66 23.08
N ASP A 65 11.54 2.58 22.40
CA ASP A 65 12.40 1.40 22.18
C ASP A 65 13.72 1.76 21.49
N VAL A 66 13.65 2.60 20.44
CA VAL A 66 14.84 3.07 19.71
C VAL A 66 15.75 3.88 20.62
N THR A 67 15.18 4.85 21.36
CA THR A 67 15.93 5.70 22.28
C THR A 67 16.61 4.86 23.37
N PHE A 68 15.88 3.89 23.93
CA PHE A 68 16.41 2.94 24.91
C PHE A 68 17.58 2.12 24.35
N ALA A 69 17.41 1.54 23.15
CA ALA A 69 18.45 0.75 22.51
C ALA A 69 19.71 1.58 22.20
N LEU A 70 19.54 2.78 21.65
CA LEU A 70 20.66 3.69 21.36
C LEU A 70 21.42 4.08 22.63
N ASN A 71 20.73 4.36 23.73
CA ASN A 71 21.36 4.65 25.02
C ASN A 71 22.17 3.47 25.55
N LEU A 72 21.62 2.25 25.46
CA LEU A 72 22.34 1.04 25.89
C LEU A 72 23.60 0.78 25.05
N LEU A 73 23.51 0.92 23.74
CA LEU A 73 24.65 0.78 22.81
C LEU A 73 25.78 1.80 23.08
N GLY A 74 25.46 2.92 23.74
CA GLY A 74 26.42 3.94 24.18
C GLY A 74 27.25 3.55 25.40
N THR A 75 26.89 2.48 26.13
CA THR A 75 27.61 2.01 27.33
C THR A 75 28.28 0.66 27.08
N ARG A 76 29.36 0.34 27.81
CA ARG A 76 30.02 -0.98 27.66
C ARG A 76 29.12 -2.14 28.09
N ALA A 77 28.40 -1.97 29.22
CA ALA A 77 27.50 -2.99 29.75
C ALA A 77 26.27 -3.21 28.84
N GLY A 78 25.65 -2.13 28.37
CA GLY A 78 24.52 -2.21 27.43
C GLY A 78 24.94 -2.73 26.05
N SER A 79 26.13 -2.35 25.56
CA SER A 79 26.71 -2.92 24.34
C SER A 79 26.95 -4.42 24.49
N LEU A 80 27.47 -4.90 25.63
CA LEU A 80 27.61 -6.34 25.86
C LEU A 80 26.24 -7.05 25.83
N ALA A 81 25.23 -6.48 26.49
CA ALA A 81 23.90 -7.05 26.55
C ALA A 81 23.21 -7.13 25.17
N LEU A 82 23.36 -6.09 24.34
CA LEU A 82 22.67 -6.01 23.05
C LEU A 82 23.47 -6.63 21.90
N THR A 83 24.80 -6.62 21.97
CA THR A 83 25.66 -6.98 20.83
C THR A 83 26.51 -8.21 21.09
N GLY A 84 26.71 -8.59 22.36
CA GLY A 84 27.69 -9.60 22.75
C GLY A 84 29.13 -9.09 22.82
N HIS A 85 29.38 -7.79 22.60
CA HIS A 85 30.71 -7.18 22.65
C HIS A 85 30.85 -6.17 23.79
N PHE A 86 31.99 -6.17 24.48
CA PHE A 86 32.26 -5.23 25.58
C PHE A 86 32.74 -3.83 25.11
N LYS A 87 33.05 -3.68 23.82
CA LYS A 87 33.33 -2.38 23.18
C LYS A 87 32.01 -1.68 22.85
N ALA A 88 31.99 -0.34 22.84
CA ALA A 88 30.83 0.39 22.34
C ALA A 88 30.61 0.08 20.85
N TYR A 89 29.36 0.09 20.38
CA TYR A 89 29.03 -0.32 19.01
C TYR A 89 29.80 0.47 17.93
N LYS A 90 30.02 1.77 18.15
CA LYS A 90 30.79 2.63 17.25
C LYS A 90 32.27 2.22 17.09
N ASP A 91 32.83 1.57 18.11
CA ASP A 91 34.24 1.17 18.18
C ASP A 91 34.46 -0.28 17.67
N LEU A 92 33.39 -0.98 17.30
CA LEU A 92 33.46 -2.26 16.60
C LEU A 92 33.91 -2.08 15.15
N THR A 93 34.63 -3.06 14.63
CA THR A 93 34.96 -3.16 13.20
C THR A 93 33.69 -3.27 12.36
N ARG A 94 33.81 -2.99 11.05
CA ARG A 94 32.68 -3.13 10.11
C ARG A 94 32.03 -4.51 10.18
N LYS A 95 32.83 -5.58 10.13
CA LYS A 95 32.37 -6.97 10.15
C LYS A 95 31.70 -7.35 11.46
N GLU A 96 32.27 -6.95 12.61
CA GLU A 96 31.63 -7.16 13.91
C GLU A 96 30.25 -6.47 13.98
N ARG A 97 30.13 -5.23 13.50
CA ARG A 97 28.83 -4.54 13.44
C ARG A 97 27.83 -5.26 12.53
N GLU A 98 28.30 -5.78 11.40
CA GLU A 98 27.43 -6.55 10.50
C GLU A 98 26.94 -7.85 11.14
N GLU A 99 27.80 -8.57 11.85
CA GLU A 99 27.44 -9.77 12.60
C GLU A 99 26.39 -9.47 13.68
N VAL A 100 26.52 -8.36 14.39
CA VAL A 100 25.51 -7.91 15.37
C VAL A 100 24.16 -7.70 14.69
N MET A 101 24.12 -6.97 13.58
CA MET A 101 22.88 -6.72 12.86
C MET A 101 22.27 -8.00 12.29
N LYS A 102 23.08 -8.95 11.82
CA LYS A 102 22.60 -10.29 11.39
C LYS A 102 22.02 -11.09 12.56
N LYS A 103 22.68 -11.10 13.72
CA LYS A 103 22.14 -11.77 14.93
C LYS A 103 20.82 -11.16 15.37
N TRP A 104 20.66 -9.84 15.26
CA TRP A 104 19.40 -9.17 15.57
C TRP A 104 18.28 -9.58 14.62
N SER A 105 18.56 -9.77 13.33
CA SER A 105 17.55 -10.09 12.32
C SER A 105 16.87 -11.45 12.53
N THR A 106 17.55 -12.38 13.20
CA THR A 106 17.05 -13.73 13.53
C THR A 106 16.93 -13.98 15.04
N SER A 107 17.01 -12.92 15.85
CA SER A 107 16.94 -13.05 17.31
C SER A 107 15.61 -13.64 17.76
N SER A 108 15.61 -14.40 18.85
CA SER A 108 14.37 -14.82 19.52
C SER A 108 13.60 -13.63 20.11
N LEU A 109 14.29 -12.53 20.42
CA LEU A 109 13.69 -11.29 20.93
C LEU A 109 13.11 -10.47 19.78
N GLU A 110 11.79 -10.29 19.77
CA GLU A 110 11.09 -9.49 18.75
C GLU A 110 11.58 -8.05 18.66
N MET A 111 11.88 -7.43 19.82
CA MET A 111 12.43 -6.07 19.88
C MET A 111 13.71 -5.93 19.03
N LEU A 112 14.63 -6.90 19.09
CA LEU A 112 15.88 -6.85 18.32
C LEU A 112 15.63 -7.03 16.81
N ARG A 113 14.70 -7.92 16.43
CA ARG A 113 14.27 -8.05 15.02
C ARG A 113 13.66 -6.74 14.51
N GLY A 114 12.81 -6.12 15.32
CA GLY A 114 12.20 -4.82 15.03
C GLY A 114 13.23 -3.70 14.85
N LEU A 115 14.22 -3.61 15.75
CA LEU A 115 15.31 -2.64 15.65
C LEU A 115 16.16 -2.88 14.40
N HIS A 116 16.52 -4.13 14.09
CA HIS A 116 17.22 -4.48 12.86
C HIS A 116 16.47 -3.97 11.63
N LYS A 117 15.19 -4.35 11.50
CA LYS A 117 14.33 -3.98 10.37
C LYS A 117 14.24 -2.46 10.23
N LEU A 118 13.92 -1.77 11.32
CA LEU A 118 13.77 -0.32 11.36
C LEU A 118 15.05 0.42 10.93
N PHE A 119 16.20 0.08 11.53
CA PHE A 119 17.46 0.74 11.21
C PHE A 119 17.86 0.53 9.76
N TYR A 120 17.77 -0.70 9.25
CA TYR A 120 18.15 -0.97 7.87
C TYR A 120 17.17 -0.31 6.88
N GLN A 121 15.86 -0.55 7.01
CA GLN A 121 14.86 -0.08 6.05
C GLN A 121 14.88 1.45 5.93
N LEU A 122 14.88 2.17 7.06
CA LEU A 122 14.91 3.63 7.03
C LEU A 122 16.25 4.18 6.52
N THR A 123 17.38 3.50 6.78
CA THR A 123 18.68 3.94 6.24
C THR A 123 18.65 3.89 4.71
N VAL A 124 18.31 2.73 4.14
CA VAL A 124 18.40 2.54 2.68
C VAL A 124 17.29 3.30 1.95
N SER A 125 16.07 3.34 2.48
CA SER A 125 14.98 4.06 1.84
C SER A 125 15.30 5.55 1.72
N ASN A 126 15.93 6.15 2.74
CA ASN A 126 16.31 7.55 2.71
C ASN A 126 17.50 7.84 1.79
N ILE A 127 18.32 6.85 1.44
CA ILE A 127 19.35 7.00 0.38
C ILE A 127 18.67 6.98 -0.99
N PHE A 128 17.89 5.94 -1.27
CA PHE A 128 17.41 5.66 -2.63
C PHE A 128 16.17 6.47 -3.05
N LYS A 129 15.42 7.05 -2.11
CA LYS A 129 14.29 7.95 -2.44
C LYS A 129 14.73 9.34 -2.90
N GLN A 130 15.96 9.77 -2.57
CA GLN A 130 16.46 11.10 -2.94
C GLN A 130 16.43 11.26 -4.46
N MET A 131 15.90 12.39 -4.93
CA MET A 131 15.69 12.65 -6.36
C MET A 131 17.01 12.67 -7.15
N ASP A 132 18.07 13.18 -6.53
CA ASP A 132 19.41 13.35 -7.07
C ASP A 132 20.38 12.26 -6.59
N CYS A 133 19.86 11.12 -6.14
CA CYS A 133 20.69 10.01 -5.66
C CYS A 133 21.63 9.52 -6.77
N PRO A 134 22.96 9.65 -6.64
CA PRO A 134 23.88 9.21 -7.70
C PRO A 134 23.85 7.68 -7.88
N LEU A 135 23.29 6.93 -6.92
CA LEU A 135 23.11 5.49 -7.01
C LEU A 135 21.99 5.07 -7.97
N HIS A 136 21.10 5.98 -8.40
CA HIS A 136 20.10 5.68 -9.42
C HIS A 136 20.74 5.22 -10.73
N LYS A 137 21.89 5.79 -11.08
CA LYS A 137 22.68 5.36 -12.25
C LYS A 137 23.10 3.89 -12.14
N VAL A 138 23.48 3.43 -10.95
CA VAL A 138 23.85 2.03 -10.68
C VAL A 138 22.68 1.09 -10.96
N MET A 139 21.47 1.56 -10.66
CA MET A 139 20.21 0.84 -10.85
C MET A 139 19.62 1.02 -12.26
N GLY A 140 20.25 1.85 -13.12
CA GLY A 140 19.68 2.29 -14.40
C GLY A 140 18.28 2.90 -14.28
N TYR A 141 18.00 3.53 -13.14
CA TYR A 141 16.76 4.25 -12.88
C TYR A 141 16.88 5.70 -13.37
N PRO A 142 15.93 6.21 -14.16
CA PRO A 142 16.06 7.54 -14.77
C PRO A 142 15.74 8.71 -13.83
N GLY A 143 15.30 8.46 -12.60
CA GLY A 143 14.72 9.50 -11.75
C GLY A 143 13.22 9.64 -12.03
N PRO A 144 12.64 10.86 -12.00
CA PRO A 144 11.31 11.10 -12.53
C PRO A 144 11.12 10.58 -13.96
N ASP A 145 9.89 10.26 -14.33
CA ASP A 145 9.58 9.75 -15.67
C ASP A 145 10.12 10.71 -16.77
N PRO A 146 11.05 10.27 -17.64
CA PRO A 146 11.69 11.13 -18.62
C PRO A 146 10.72 11.68 -19.67
N HIS A 147 9.52 11.09 -19.81
CA HIS A 147 8.51 11.52 -20.76
C HIS A 147 7.47 12.48 -20.17
N MET A 148 7.61 12.87 -18.90
CA MET A 148 6.62 13.64 -18.15
C MET A 148 6.29 15.03 -18.73
N HIS A 149 7.16 15.58 -19.58
CA HIS A 149 6.99 16.88 -20.26
C HIS A 149 6.66 16.76 -21.75
N GLY A 150 6.41 15.56 -22.26
CA GLY A 150 6.09 15.33 -23.67
C GLY A 150 4.70 15.83 -24.09
N GLU A 151 4.57 16.32 -25.33
CA GLU A 151 3.33 16.88 -25.89
C GLU A 151 2.15 15.91 -25.86
N LYS A 152 2.40 14.63 -26.17
CA LYS A 152 1.41 13.52 -26.13
C LYS A 152 0.64 13.45 -24.80
N HIS A 153 1.29 13.87 -23.73
CA HIS A 153 0.83 13.72 -22.36
C HIS A 153 0.18 15.00 -21.83
N THR A 154 0.74 16.16 -22.17
CA THR A 154 0.19 17.45 -21.74
C THR A 154 -1.16 17.75 -22.40
N SER A 155 -1.41 17.26 -23.62
CA SER A 155 -2.69 17.44 -24.31
C SER A 155 -3.88 16.72 -23.64
N LYS A 156 -3.63 15.81 -22.69
CA LYS A 156 -4.66 15.04 -21.98
C LYS A 156 -5.08 15.67 -20.65
N LEU A 157 -4.40 16.75 -20.23
CA LEU A 157 -4.70 17.40 -18.96
C LEU A 157 -6.10 18.00 -18.99
N LYS A 158 -6.88 17.72 -17.94
CA LYS A 158 -8.21 18.30 -17.77
C LYS A 158 -8.10 19.65 -17.08
N GLU A 159 -9.20 20.41 -17.08
CA GLU A 159 -9.28 21.65 -16.33
C GLU A 159 -9.06 21.44 -14.84
N ARG A 160 -8.59 22.46 -14.13
CA ARG A 160 -8.43 22.41 -12.68
C ARG A 160 -9.80 22.34 -11.98
N TYR A 161 -9.81 21.74 -10.79
CA TYR A 161 -10.96 21.85 -9.90
C TYR A 161 -11.06 23.27 -9.35
N GLU A 162 -12.29 23.75 -9.22
CA GLU A 162 -12.60 24.97 -8.49
C GLU A 162 -13.02 24.59 -7.08
N PHE A 163 -12.43 25.26 -6.10
CA PHE A 163 -12.72 25.04 -4.69
C PHE A 163 -13.46 26.25 -4.14
N LEU A 164 -14.40 25.98 -3.23
CA LEU A 164 -15.15 27.02 -2.55
C LEU A 164 -14.17 27.87 -1.73
N ASN A 165 -14.02 29.14 -2.13
CA ASN A 165 -13.27 30.10 -1.34
C ASN A 165 -14.09 30.51 -0.12
N ILE A 166 -13.68 30.04 1.06
CA ILE A 166 -14.32 30.39 2.32
C ILE A 166 -13.57 31.61 2.89
N PRO A 167 -14.18 32.80 3.00
CA PRO A 167 -13.55 33.95 3.63
C PRO A 167 -13.27 33.72 5.12
N GLU A 168 -12.29 34.44 5.69
CA GLU A 168 -11.87 34.26 7.09
C GLU A 168 -13.00 34.50 8.12
N GLY A 169 -13.96 35.36 7.80
CA GLY A 169 -15.13 35.63 8.66
C GLY A 169 -16.30 34.65 8.51
N VAL A 170 -16.25 33.73 7.54
CA VAL A 170 -17.31 32.72 7.34
C VAL A 170 -16.99 31.49 8.18
N THR A 171 -17.83 31.25 9.17
CA THR A 171 -17.70 30.10 10.10
C THR A 171 -18.77 29.04 9.88
N GLU A 172 -19.80 29.32 9.08
CA GLU A 172 -20.93 28.41 8.85
C GLU A 172 -21.34 28.32 7.38
N LEU A 173 -21.71 27.11 6.95
CA LEU A 173 -22.26 26.82 5.62
C LEU A 173 -23.48 25.91 5.72
N ASN A 174 -24.33 25.90 4.67
CA ASN A 174 -25.58 25.12 4.63
C ASN A 174 -25.70 24.34 3.31
N TYR A 175 -25.94 23.03 3.45
CA TYR A 175 -26.07 22.06 2.35
C TYR A 175 -27.18 21.04 2.63
N ASP A 176 -27.65 20.32 1.61
CA ASP A 176 -28.52 19.18 1.85
C ASP A 176 -27.71 18.00 2.39
N VAL A 177 -26.56 17.74 1.76
CA VAL A 177 -25.68 16.63 2.11
C VAL A 177 -24.23 17.09 2.18
N VAL A 178 -23.51 16.64 3.20
CA VAL A 178 -22.05 16.73 3.27
C VAL A 178 -21.44 15.35 3.08
N VAL A 179 -20.48 15.25 2.16
CA VAL A 179 -19.65 14.05 1.94
C VAL A 179 -18.24 14.32 2.45
N VAL A 180 -17.77 13.47 3.37
CA VAL A 180 -16.46 13.60 4.02
C VAL A 180 -15.47 12.64 3.35
N GLY A 181 -14.56 13.16 2.55
CA GLY A 181 -13.55 12.42 1.79
C GLY A 181 -13.89 12.26 0.32
N THR A 182 -12.87 12.35 -0.54
CA THR A 182 -13.03 12.34 -2.01
C THR A 182 -12.64 11.01 -2.68
N GLY A 183 -12.39 9.97 -1.89
CA GLY A 183 -11.91 8.66 -2.34
C GLY A 183 -12.92 7.86 -3.19
N ALA A 184 -12.62 6.57 -3.38
CA ALA A 184 -13.47 5.59 -4.08
C ALA A 184 -14.90 5.50 -3.50
N GLY A 185 -15.07 5.87 -2.23
CA GLY A 185 -16.37 5.94 -1.58
C GLY A 185 -17.11 7.26 -1.86
N GLY A 186 -16.48 8.38 -1.50
CA GLY A 186 -17.12 9.68 -1.53
C GLY A 186 -17.41 10.21 -2.93
N GLY A 187 -16.58 9.87 -3.93
CA GLY A 187 -16.79 10.27 -5.32
C GLY A 187 -18.14 9.81 -5.89
N PRO A 188 -18.40 8.49 -5.96
CA PRO A 188 -19.67 7.96 -6.46
C PRO A 188 -20.89 8.48 -5.68
N VAL A 189 -20.79 8.63 -4.35
CA VAL A 189 -21.86 9.20 -3.53
C VAL A 189 -22.15 10.64 -3.94
N ALA A 190 -21.12 11.49 -3.98
CA ALA A 190 -21.27 12.90 -4.34
C ALA A 190 -21.88 13.06 -5.74
N ALA A 191 -21.38 12.29 -6.70
CA ALA A 191 -21.88 12.32 -8.08
C ALA A 191 -23.36 11.93 -8.16
N THR A 192 -23.74 10.86 -7.48
CA THR A 192 -25.12 10.34 -7.51
C THR A 192 -26.10 11.32 -6.86
N LEU A 193 -25.75 11.85 -5.68
CA LEU A 193 -26.61 12.77 -4.95
C LEU A 193 -26.73 14.14 -5.65
N ALA A 194 -25.64 14.66 -6.21
CA ALA A 194 -25.66 15.90 -6.97
C ALA A 194 -26.49 15.76 -8.26
N LYS A 195 -26.34 14.66 -9.02
CA LYS A 195 -27.17 14.37 -10.20
C LYS A 195 -28.66 14.24 -9.87
N ALA A 196 -28.99 13.85 -8.63
CA ALA A 196 -30.36 13.83 -8.12
C ALA A 196 -30.88 15.21 -7.65
N GLY A 197 -30.10 16.29 -7.86
CA GLY A 197 -30.48 17.67 -7.55
C GLY A 197 -30.26 18.09 -6.10
N LYS A 198 -29.50 17.33 -5.30
CA LYS A 198 -29.14 17.72 -3.93
C LYS A 198 -28.05 18.79 -3.96
N LYS A 199 -28.10 19.74 -3.02
CA LYS A 199 -26.97 20.65 -2.78
C LYS A 199 -25.90 19.91 -1.96
N VAL A 200 -24.82 19.48 -2.63
CA VAL A 200 -23.75 18.64 -2.06
C VAL A 200 -22.48 19.44 -1.83
N LEU A 201 -21.91 19.34 -0.63
CA LEU A 201 -20.53 19.76 -0.34
C LEU A 201 -19.65 18.54 -0.10
N VAL A 202 -18.49 18.50 -0.77
CA VAL A 202 -17.47 17.46 -0.56
C VAL A 202 -16.25 18.07 0.14
N LEU A 203 -15.84 17.47 1.25
CA LEU A 203 -14.73 17.93 2.08
C LEU A 203 -13.56 16.95 2.01
N GLU A 204 -12.35 17.43 1.73
CA GLU A 204 -11.14 16.62 1.65
C GLU A 204 -10.05 17.16 2.58
N LYS A 205 -9.40 16.27 3.36
CA LYS A 205 -8.32 16.67 4.27
C LYS A 205 -7.02 16.97 3.52
N ALA A 206 -6.78 16.29 2.40
CA ALA A 206 -5.60 16.47 1.59
C ALA A 206 -5.69 17.74 0.73
N LYS A 207 -4.54 18.22 0.27
CA LYS A 207 -4.46 19.28 -0.74
C LYS A 207 -4.74 18.69 -2.12
N TYR A 208 -5.49 19.41 -2.94
CA TYR A 208 -5.57 19.11 -4.36
C TYR A 208 -4.27 19.49 -5.08
N VAL A 209 -3.71 18.53 -5.79
CA VAL A 209 -2.57 18.72 -6.68
C VAL A 209 -3.04 18.32 -8.07
N HIS A 210 -3.02 19.27 -9.00
CA HIS A 210 -3.38 19.00 -10.39
C HIS A 210 -2.35 18.08 -11.02
N GLU A 211 -2.78 17.29 -11.99
CA GLU A 211 -1.99 16.26 -12.65
C GLU A 211 -0.69 16.84 -13.26
N SER A 212 -0.72 18.09 -13.74
CA SER A 212 0.46 18.79 -14.28
C SER A 212 1.54 19.13 -13.23
N GLU A 213 1.23 19.02 -11.95
CA GLU A 213 2.12 19.32 -10.82
C GLU A 213 2.67 18.05 -10.17
N PHE A 214 2.25 16.86 -10.60
CA PHE A 214 2.86 15.62 -10.13
C PHE A 214 4.30 15.49 -10.62
N GLU A 215 5.25 15.50 -9.69
CA GLU A 215 6.69 15.45 -9.97
C GLU A 215 7.22 14.03 -10.25
N LEU A 216 6.42 13.00 -9.99
CA LEU A 216 6.78 11.60 -10.26
C LEU A 216 8.11 11.17 -9.61
N ASN A 217 8.38 11.64 -8.39
CA ASN A 217 9.46 11.13 -7.55
C ASN A 217 8.92 10.60 -6.21
N GLU A 218 9.62 9.64 -5.60
CA GLU A 218 9.13 8.96 -4.40
C GLU A 218 8.94 9.92 -3.22
N VAL A 219 9.86 10.87 -2.99
CA VAL A 219 9.75 11.83 -1.87
C VAL A 219 8.49 12.68 -2.01
N HIS A 220 8.28 13.31 -3.16
CA HIS A 220 7.11 14.13 -3.43
C HIS A 220 5.82 13.30 -3.33
N GLY A 221 5.78 12.13 -3.97
CA GLY A 221 4.57 11.30 -4.00
C GLY A 221 4.17 10.78 -2.63
N PHE A 222 5.13 10.27 -1.83
CA PHE A 222 4.85 9.85 -0.46
C PHE A 222 4.40 11.03 0.41
N THR A 223 5.10 12.16 0.34
CA THR A 223 4.82 13.32 1.20
C THR A 223 3.43 13.91 0.95
N ASN A 224 3.01 14.01 -0.31
CA ASN A 224 1.76 14.68 -0.68
C ASN A 224 0.55 13.74 -0.73
N PHE A 225 0.73 12.44 -1.00
CA PHE A 225 -0.39 11.55 -1.34
C PHE A 225 -0.57 10.36 -0.41
N TYR A 226 0.28 10.18 0.60
CA TYR A 226 0.18 9.09 1.57
C TYR A 226 -0.09 9.62 2.98
N GLU A 227 -0.84 8.84 3.76
CA GLU A 227 -1.09 9.10 5.17
C GLU A 227 0.26 9.28 5.90
N ARG A 228 0.37 10.32 6.73
CA ARG A 228 1.62 10.70 7.41
C ARG A 228 2.81 10.98 6.48
N GLY A 229 2.59 11.20 5.19
CA GLY A 229 3.66 11.48 4.24
C GLY A 229 4.66 10.33 4.04
N THR A 230 4.32 9.09 4.45
CA THR A 230 5.24 7.93 4.41
C THR A 230 4.48 6.61 4.48
N ILE A 231 5.21 5.50 4.32
CA ILE A 231 4.76 4.17 4.72
C ILE A 231 4.99 4.06 6.24
N PHE A 232 3.93 3.75 7.00
CA PHE A 232 4.01 3.59 8.45
C PHE A 232 3.71 2.14 8.85
N SER A 233 4.00 1.79 10.10
CA SER A 233 3.83 0.42 10.60
C SER A 233 2.70 0.28 11.62
N ASN A 234 2.17 -0.93 11.76
CA ASN A 234 1.31 -1.29 12.89
C ASN A 234 2.10 -1.27 14.22
N LEU A 235 1.39 -1.39 15.36
CA LEU A 235 1.99 -1.32 16.69
C LEU A 235 3.19 -2.25 16.90
N SER A 236 3.13 -3.51 16.42
CA SER A 236 4.23 -4.46 16.55
C SER A 236 5.42 -4.16 15.61
N GLY A 237 5.21 -3.40 14.52
CA GLY A 237 6.21 -3.17 13.47
C GLY A 237 6.31 -4.33 12.46
N SER A 238 5.42 -5.32 12.58
CA SER A 238 5.39 -6.50 11.71
C SER A 238 4.81 -6.21 10.33
N MET A 239 3.89 -5.23 10.22
CA MET A 239 3.16 -4.90 9.01
C MET A 239 3.36 -3.44 8.61
N ASN A 240 3.79 -3.22 7.37
CA ASN A 240 3.89 -1.89 6.76
C ASN A 240 2.59 -1.53 6.01
N ILE A 241 2.14 -0.28 6.11
CA ILE A 241 0.82 0.16 5.67
C ILE A 241 0.99 1.26 4.63
N TYR A 242 0.50 0.99 3.42
CA TYR A 242 0.33 1.97 2.36
C TYR A 242 -1.11 2.48 2.42
N ALA A 243 -1.28 3.74 2.85
CA ALA A 243 -2.60 4.37 2.93
C ALA A 243 -2.57 5.70 2.19
N GLY A 244 -3.54 5.92 1.30
CA GLY A 244 -3.63 7.15 0.51
C GLY A 244 -4.28 8.30 1.28
N SER A 245 -3.71 9.50 1.12
CA SER A 245 -4.21 10.77 1.65
C SER A 245 -4.02 11.86 0.58
N ALA A 246 -4.85 11.81 -0.46
CA ALA A 246 -4.83 12.72 -1.61
C ALA A 246 -6.26 13.12 -1.98
N PHE A 247 -6.43 14.20 -2.74
CA PHE A 247 -7.70 14.43 -3.45
C PHE A 247 -7.93 13.27 -4.45
N GLY A 248 -9.08 12.60 -4.36
CA GLY A 248 -9.35 11.30 -5.01
C GLY A 248 -8.98 10.07 -4.16
N GLY A 249 -8.41 10.27 -2.97
CA GLY A 249 -7.98 9.21 -2.05
C GLY A 249 -6.97 8.24 -2.65
N ALA A 250 -7.02 6.97 -2.23
CA ALA A 250 -6.11 5.93 -2.74
C ALA A 250 -6.25 5.68 -4.25
N THR A 251 -7.37 6.06 -4.88
CA THR A 251 -7.53 5.91 -6.35
C THR A 251 -6.56 6.78 -7.14
N THR A 252 -6.05 7.85 -6.54
CA THR A 252 -5.02 8.72 -7.11
C THR A 252 -3.66 8.02 -7.20
N ILE A 253 -3.37 7.08 -6.29
CA ILE A 253 -2.06 6.41 -6.14
C ILE A 253 -2.11 4.87 -6.25
N ASN A 254 -3.24 4.26 -6.58
CA ASN A 254 -3.28 2.82 -6.83
C ASN A 254 -2.65 2.45 -8.20
N TRP A 255 -2.55 1.15 -8.45
CA TRP A 255 -1.88 0.56 -9.61
C TRP A 255 -2.84 0.16 -10.75
N CYS A 256 -3.95 0.87 -10.90
CA CYS A 256 -4.98 0.65 -11.94
C CYS A 256 -5.75 -0.69 -11.90
N ALA A 257 -5.28 -1.70 -11.14
CA ALA A 257 -5.95 -2.98 -11.00
C ALA A 257 -7.42 -2.84 -10.57
N SER A 258 -8.32 -3.37 -11.40
CA SER A 258 -9.77 -3.13 -11.32
C SER A 258 -10.55 -4.44 -11.36
N LEU A 259 -10.37 -5.30 -10.37
CA LEU A 259 -11.07 -6.59 -10.27
C LEU A 259 -12.44 -6.43 -9.58
N LYS A 260 -13.46 -7.14 -10.09
CA LYS A 260 -14.74 -7.30 -9.38
C LYS A 260 -14.60 -8.26 -8.19
N PRO A 261 -15.39 -8.08 -7.12
CA PRO A 261 -15.45 -9.07 -6.05
C PRO A 261 -15.93 -10.41 -6.62
N GLN A 262 -15.23 -11.48 -6.26
CA GLN A 262 -15.53 -12.81 -6.75
C GLN A 262 -16.87 -13.33 -6.20
N HIS A 263 -17.51 -14.25 -6.92
CA HIS A 263 -18.83 -14.77 -6.54
C HIS A 263 -18.85 -15.33 -5.12
N PHE A 264 -17.83 -16.12 -4.74
CA PHE A 264 -17.74 -16.70 -3.39
C PHE A 264 -17.69 -15.66 -2.27
N VAL A 265 -17.15 -14.46 -2.51
CA VAL A 265 -17.15 -13.36 -1.53
C VAL A 265 -18.55 -12.79 -1.39
N ARG A 266 -19.24 -12.59 -2.53
CA ARG A 266 -20.60 -12.06 -2.55
C ARG A 266 -21.58 -13.03 -1.90
N ASP A 267 -21.42 -14.32 -2.17
CA ASP A 267 -22.23 -15.39 -1.58
C ASP A 267 -22.00 -15.49 -0.07
N GLU A 268 -20.74 -15.39 0.38
CA GLU A 268 -20.38 -15.32 1.80
C GLU A 268 -21.09 -14.15 2.49
N TRP A 269 -20.96 -12.92 1.97
CA TRP A 269 -21.61 -11.75 2.56
C TRP A 269 -23.14 -11.85 2.53
N ALA A 270 -23.71 -12.40 1.45
CA ALA A 270 -25.15 -12.64 1.35
C ALA A 270 -25.64 -13.65 2.40
N SER A 271 -24.85 -14.68 2.70
CA SER A 271 -25.17 -15.69 3.73
C SER A 271 -25.20 -15.10 5.16
N GLU A 272 -24.51 -13.97 5.38
CA GLU A 272 -24.54 -13.21 6.63
C GLU A 272 -25.74 -12.26 6.73
N GLY A 273 -26.68 -12.34 5.78
CA GLY A 273 -27.91 -11.54 5.73
C GLY A 273 -27.78 -10.25 4.92
N LEU A 274 -26.72 -10.10 4.12
CA LEU A 274 -26.50 -8.97 3.23
C LEU A 274 -26.86 -9.35 1.78
N SER A 275 -28.08 -9.87 1.59
CA SER A 275 -28.55 -10.46 0.32
C SER A 275 -28.48 -9.52 -0.90
N HIS A 276 -28.35 -8.21 -0.69
CA HIS A 276 -28.17 -7.25 -1.76
C HIS A 276 -26.88 -7.48 -2.56
N PHE A 277 -25.83 -8.08 -1.97
CA PHE A 277 -24.58 -8.37 -2.70
C PHE A 277 -24.76 -9.37 -3.85
N VAL A 278 -25.77 -10.23 -3.80
CA VAL A 278 -26.11 -11.18 -4.89
C VAL A 278 -27.30 -10.70 -5.73
N SER A 279 -27.80 -9.48 -5.50
CA SER A 279 -28.89 -8.91 -6.27
C SER A 279 -28.45 -8.49 -7.69
N SER A 280 -29.40 -8.42 -8.62
CA SER A 280 -29.19 -7.85 -9.96
C SER A 280 -28.72 -6.41 -9.88
N LYS A 281 -29.31 -5.62 -8.96
CA LYS A 281 -28.97 -4.22 -8.76
C LYS A 281 -27.49 -4.00 -8.41
N PHE A 282 -26.92 -4.83 -7.54
CA PHE A 282 -25.50 -4.73 -7.21
C PHE A 282 -24.61 -5.14 -8.39
N THR A 283 -25.02 -6.13 -9.18
CA THR A 283 -24.33 -6.50 -10.42
C THR A 283 -24.35 -5.33 -11.43
N GLU A 284 -25.50 -4.69 -11.63
CA GLU A 284 -25.62 -3.50 -12.48
C GLU A 284 -24.71 -2.36 -12.01
N GLN A 285 -24.57 -2.17 -10.70
CA GLN A 285 -23.66 -1.16 -10.13
C GLN A 285 -22.19 -1.50 -10.35
N LEU A 286 -21.80 -2.77 -10.26
CA LEU A 286 -20.44 -3.22 -10.64
C LEU A 286 -20.16 -2.95 -12.12
N ASP A 287 -21.14 -3.14 -12.99
CA ASP A 287 -21.03 -2.86 -14.42
C ASP A 287 -20.97 -1.36 -14.70
N GLN A 288 -21.78 -0.56 -14.01
CA GLN A 288 -21.74 0.90 -14.06
C GLN A 288 -20.37 1.45 -13.65
N VAL A 289 -19.77 0.88 -12.58
CA VAL A 289 -18.42 1.23 -12.15
C VAL A 289 -17.41 0.91 -13.26
N TYR A 290 -17.43 -0.32 -13.78
CA TYR A 290 -16.53 -0.73 -14.87
C TYR A 290 -16.63 0.20 -16.09
N GLN A 291 -17.84 0.54 -16.49
CA GLN A 291 -18.07 1.47 -17.59
C GLN A 291 -17.53 2.87 -17.28
N ARG A 292 -17.80 3.40 -16.08
CA ARG A 292 -17.41 4.77 -15.72
C ARG A 292 -15.90 4.94 -15.61
N ILE A 293 -15.20 3.96 -15.04
CA ILE A 293 -13.74 3.99 -14.88
C ILE A 293 -13.01 3.44 -16.12
N GLY A 294 -13.75 2.92 -17.10
CA GLY A 294 -13.18 2.32 -18.30
C GLY A 294 -12.29 1.12 -17.98
N ALA A 295 -12.72 0.26 -17.04
CA ALA A 295 -11.99 -0.96 -16.70
C ALA A 295 -12.04 -1.96 -17.86
N THR A 296 -10.87 -2.35 -18.37
CA THR A 296 -10.76 -3.23 -19.55
C THR A 296 -9.46 -4.01 -19.57
N THR A 297 -9.43 -5.13 -20.31
CA THR A 297 -8.22 -5.90 -20.63
C THR A 297 -7.71 -5.68 -22.05
N LYS A 298 -8.46 -4.98 -22.91
CA LYS A 298 -8.19 -4.90 -24.37
C LYS A 298 -6.82 -4.35 -24.76
N HIS A 299 -6.27 -3.43 -23.95
CA HIS A 299 -5.05 -2.68 -24.27
C HIS A 299 -3.90 -2.95 -23.31
N ILE A 300 -3.96 -4.07 -22.58
CA ILE A 300 -2.93 -4.45 -21.64
C ILE A 300 -1.65 -4.77 -22.39
N LYS A 301 -0.55 -4.21 -21.89
CA LYS A 301 0.80 -4.58 -22.29
C LYS A 301 1.56 -4.98 -21.04
N HIS A 302 1.99 -6.24 -21.02
CA HIS A 302 2.75 -6.77 -19.92
C HIS A 302 4.20 -6.29 -20.01
N ASN A 303 4.66 -5.64 -18.94
CA ASN A 303 6.10 -5.41 -18.77
C ASN A 303 6.81 -6.74 -18.46
N GLU A 304 8.14 -6.69 -18.37
CA GLU A 304 8.95 -7.89 -18.19
C GLU A 304 8.63 -8.68 -16.92
N PRO A 305 8.46 -8.05 -15.73
CA PRO A 305 8.01 -8.77 -14.52
C PRO A 305 6.68 -9.53 -14.69
N ASN A 306 5.67 -8.91 -15.33
CA ASN A 306 4.39 -9.59 -15.61
C ASN A 306 4.57 -10.74 -16.61
N SER A 307 5.43 -10.57 -17.62
CA SER A 307 5.76 -11.63 -18.58
C SER A 307 6.43 -12.83 -17.91
N ILE A 308 7.29 -12.61 -16.91
CA ILE A 308 7.92 -13.67 -16.09
C ILE A 308 6.88 -14.47 -15.32
N LEU A 309 5.91 -13.80 -14.67
CA LEU A 309 4.80 -14.47 -13.99
C LEU A 309 4.01 -15.34 -14.98
N ILE A 310 3.63 -14.78 -16.13
CA ILE A 310 2.87 -15.48 -17.17
C ILE A 310 3.64 -16.70 -17.71
N GLU A 311 4.92 -16.54 -18.02
CA GLU A 311 5.81 -17.59 -18.53
C GLU A 311 5.93 -18.75 -17.53
N GLY A 312 6.23 -18.44 -16.27
CA GLY A 312 6.33 -19.44 -15.20
C GLY A 312 5.02 -20.17 -14.97
N CYS A 313 3.89 -19.46 -14.90
CA CYS A 313 2.57 -20.08 -14.77
C CYS A 313 2.24 -20.99 -15.95
N LYS A 314 2.46 -20.55 -17.20
CA LYS A 314 2.19 -21.36 -18.40
C LYS A 314 3.00 -22.65 -18.42
N ARG A 315 4.30 -22.59 -18.06
CA ARG A 315 5.18 -23.79 -18.00
C ARG A 315 4.75 -24.79 -16.95
N LEU A 316 4.15 -24.32 -15.84
CA LEU A 316 3.65 -25.16 -14.76
C LEU A 316 2.21 -25.62 -14.95
N GLY A 317 1.50 -25.12 -15.96
CA GLY A 317 0.05 -25.33 -16.11
C GLY A 317 -0.78 -24.64 -15.03
N TYR A 318 -0.25 -23.59 -14.39
CA TYR A 318 -0.99 -22.79 -13.40
C TYR A 318 -1.96 -21.83 -14.11
N PRO A 319 -3.14 -21.56 -13.52
CA PRO A 319 -4.08 -20.59 -14.06
C PRO A 319 -3.44 -19.19 -14.08
N ILE A 320 -3.69 -18.42 -15.12
CA ILE A 320 -3.16 -17.07 -15.31
C ILE A 320 -4.18 -16.25 -16.10
N GLU A 321 -4.46 -15.04 -15.62
CA GLU A 321 -5.46 -14.14 -16.19
C GLU A 321 -4.92 -12.70 -16.23
N ASP A 322 -5.45 -11.91 -17.16
CA ASP A 322 -5.19 -10.48 -17.23
C ASP A 322 -5.97 -9.73 -16.16
N ILE A 323 -5.33 -8.74 -15.54
CA ILE A 323 -5.97 -7.83 -14.57
C ILE A 323 -6.57 -6.64 -15.32
N PRO A 324 -7.91 -6.43 -15.31
CA PRO A 324 -8.52 -5.25 -15.92
C PRO A 324 -7.95 -3.94 -15.35
N GLN A 325 -7.69 -2.96 -16.22
CA GLN A 325 -7.08 -1.68 -15.87
C GLN A 325 -8.08 -0.53 -16.10
N ASN A 326 -8.20 0.43 -15.17
CA ASN A 326 -9.08 1.61 -15.29
C ASN A 326 -8.45 2.72 -16.14
N VAL A 327 -8.12 2.42 -17.40
CA VAL A 327 -7.42 3.34 -18.32
C VAL A 327 -8.20 3.59 -19.61
N GLY A 328 -9.39 3.00 -19.74
CA GLY A 328 -10.25 3.15 -20.91
C GLY A 328 -9.61 2.57 -22.18
N GLU A 329 -9.73 3.30 -23.28
CA GLU A 329 -9.26 2.87 -24.61
C GLU A 329 -7.78 3.20 -24.87
N HIS A 330 -7.00 3.45 -23.81
CA HIS A 330 -5.60 3.86 -23.94
C HIS A 330 -4.67 2.95 -23.12
N PRO A 331 -3.53 2.50 -23.67
CA PRO A 331 -2.51 1.85 -22.85
C PRO A 331 -1.90 2.89 -21.89
N HIS A 332 -1.65 2.48 -20.65
CA HIS A 332 -0.98 3.30 -19.64
C HIS A 332 0.22 2.55 -19.07
N GLU A 333 1.41 2.93 -19.51
CA GLU A 333 2.65 2.15 -19.32
C GLU A 333 3.74 2.95 -18.61
N CYS A 334 3.40 3.95 -17.79
CA CYS A 334 4.44 4.79 -17.20
C CYS A 334 5.24 4.06 -16.12
N GLY A 335 4.59 3.40 -15.15
CA GLY A 335 5.24 2.80 -13.99
C GLY A 335 5.36 3.72 -12.76
N TRP A 336 4.83 4.94 -12.83
CA TRP A 336 4.83 5.94 -11.74
C TRP A 336 3.46 6.15 -11.09
N CYS A 337 2.42 5.40 -11.47
CA CYS A 337 1.04 5.65 -11.04
C CYS A 337 0.82 5.65 -9.52
N PHE A 338 1.74 5.04 -8.76
CA PHE A 338 1.73 5.03 -7.30
C PHE A 338 2.18 6.34 -6.64
N LEU A 339 2.66 7.27 -7.45
CA LEU A 339 3.08 8.62 -7.07
C LEU A 339 2.14 9.69 -7.65
N GLY A 340 0.97 9.28 -8.15
CA GLY A 340 0.02 10.12 -8.88
C GLY A 340 0.09 9.88 -10.40
N CYS A 341 -1.05 10.00 -11.09
CA CYS A 341 -1.11 9.85 -12.55
C CYS A 341 -1.00 11.21 -13.24
N ARG A 342 0.22 11.64 -13.58
CA ARG A 342 0.47 12.91 -14.29
C ARG A 342 -0.23 12.99 -15.65
N TYR A 343 -0.39 11.83 -16.27
CA TYR A 343 -0.88 11.69 -17.63
C TYR A 343 -2.39 11.78 -17.76
N ASN A 344 -3.11 11.82 -16.64
CA ASN A 344 -4.57 11.81 -16.62
C ASN A 344 -5.19 10.66 -17.44
N GLU A 345 -4.47 9.53 -17.51
CA GLU A 345 -4.89 8.31 -18.21
C GLU A 345 -5.56 7.31 -17.26
N LYS A 346 -5.15 7.31 -15.99
CA LYS A 346 -5.78 6.51 -14.94
C LYS A 346 -7.08 7.17 -14.50
N ASN A 347 -8.20 6.46 -14.67
CA ASN A 347 -9.53 6.89 -14.29
C ASN A 347 -9.84 6.55 -12.83
N GLY A 348 -9.16 7.22 -11.89
CA GLY A 348 -9.53 7.23 -10.47
C GLY A 348 -10.72 8.16 -10.19
N SER A 349 -11.12 8.28 -8.92
CA SER A 349 -12.24 9.12 -8.47
C SER A 349 -12.10 10.59 -8.93
N MET A 350 -10.88 11.14 -8.85
CA MET A 350 -10.55 12.49 -9.32
C MET A 350 -10.79 12.70 -10.82
N ASN A 351 -10.65 11.66 -11.64
CA ASN A 351 -10.76 11.78 -13.10
C ASN A 351 -12.14 11.34 -13.60
N THR A 352 -12.95 10.79 -12.69
CA THR A 352 -14.26 10.21 -12.97
C THR A 352 -15.36 10.84 -12.12
N TRP A 353 -15.70 10.21 -11.00
CA TRP A 353 -16.86 10.54 -10.16
C TRP A 353 -16.84 11.96 -9.61
N LEU A 354 -15.68 12.51 -9.24
CA LEU A 354 -15.62 13.91 -8.76
C LEU A 354 -15.86 14.92 -9.89
N ARG A 355 -15.52 14.59 -11.15
CA ARG A 355 -15.87 15.40 -12.31
C ARG A 355 -17.38 15.38 -12.54
N ASP A 356 -17.98 14.19 -12.47
CA ASP A 356 -19.43 14.03 -12.57
C ASP A 356 -20.18 14.82 -11.48
N ALA A 357 -19.66 14.80 -10.25
CA ALA A 357 -20.22 15.56 -9.14
C ALA A 357 -20.13 17.07 -9.38
N ARG A 358 -18.96 17.55 -9.83
CA ARG A 358 -18.73 18.95 -10.18
C ARG A 358 -19.68 19.42 -11.30
N GLU A 359 -19.80 18.64 -12.37
CA GLU A 359 -20.68 18.93 -13.50
C GLU A 359 -22.16 18.96 -13.10
N ALA A 360 -22.54 18.19 -12.08
CA ALA A 360 -23.86 18.21 -11.47
C ALA A 360 -24.04 19.30 -10.39
N GLY A 361 -23.04 20.17 -10.17
CA GLY A 361 -23.13 21.31 -9.25
C GLY A 361 -22.67 21.05 -7.81
N ALA A 362 -21.98 19.95 -7.53
CA ALA A 362 -21.34 19.75 -6.23
C ALA A 362 -20.18 20.74 -6.03
N GLU A 363 -20.03 21.23 -4.80
CA GLU A 363 -18.95 22.13 -4.39
C GLU A 363 -17.88 21.37 -3.58
N PHE A 364 -16.64 21.84 -3.60
CA PHE A 364 -15.49 21.16 -2.99
C PHE A 364 -14.71 22.09 -2.06
N VAL A 365 -14.19 21.54 -0.98
CA VAL A 365 -13.18 22.18 -0.12
C VAL A 365 -12.07 21.17 0.13
N ASP A 366 -10.84 21.50 -0.28
CA ASP A 366 -9.66 20.72 0.06
C ASP A 366 -8.98 21.28 1.33
N GLN A 367 -7.97 20.58 1.83
CA GLN A 367 -7.29 20.91 3.09
C GLN A 367 -8.26 21.14 4.27
N CYS A 368 -9.41 20.48 4.27
CA CYS A 368 -10.47 20.59 5.27
C CYS A 368 -10.55 19.29 6.07
N TYR A 369 -9.99 19.31 7.29
CA TYR A 369 -10.04 18.16 8.18
C TYR A 369 -11.37 18.14 8.94
N VAL A 370 -12.19 17.10 8.73
CA VAL A 370 -13.44 16.93 9.49
C VAL A 370 -13.13 16.36 10.87
N ASP A 371 -13.36 17.17 11.89
CA ASP A 371 -13.11 16.82 13.28
C ASP A 371 -14.15 15.81 13.79
N ARG A 372 -15.44 16.13 13.59
CA ARG A 372 -16.57 15.30 14.03
C ARG A 372 -17.87 15.66 13.32
N VAL A 373 -18.83 14.75 13.42
CA VAL A 373 -20.24 14.95 13.07
C VAL A 373 -20.95 15.64 14.23
N LEU A 374 -21.78 16.62 13.91
CA LEU A 374 -22.68 17.28 14.85
C LEU A 374 -23.98 16.47 14.96
N VAL A 375 -24.34 16.06 16.17
CA VAL A 375 -25.52 15.23 16.44
C VAL A 375 -26.50 15.96 17.35
N LYS A 376 -27.76 16.08 16.93
CA LYS A 376 -28.85 16.68 17.70
C LYS A 376 -30.04 15.74 17.75
N LYS A 377 -30.51 15.39 18.96
CA LYS A 377 -31.65 14.47 19.18
C LYS A 377 -31.51 13.15 18.40
N GLY A 378 -30.31 12.56 18.40
CA GLY A 378 -30.01 11.30 17.71
C GLY A 378 -29.95 11.37 16.19
N LYS A 379 -29.88 12.58 15.60
CA LYS A 379 -29.74 12.79 14.15
C LYS A 379 -28.48 13.59 13.83
N ALA A 380 -27.80 13.23 12.75
CA ALA A 380 -26.76 14.09 12.19
C ALA A 380 -27.38 15.40 11.67
N VAL A 381 -26.73 16.53 11.96
CA VAL A 381 -27.16 17.86 11.53
C VAL A 381 -26.05 18.66 10.84
N GLY A 382 -24.89 18.06 10.64
CA GLY A 382 -23.74 18.71 10.05
C GLY A 382 -22.41 18.13 10.52
N VAL A 383 -21.34 18.83 10.20
CA VAL A 383 -19.97 18.51 10.62
C VAL A 383 -19.25 19.75 11.13
N GLU A 384 -18.28 19.53 12.01
CA GLU A 384 -17.30 20.52 12.46
C GLU A 384 -15.95 20.17 11.82
N CYS A 385 -15.29 21.18 11.25
CA CYS A 385 -14.08 21.02 10.47
C CYS A 385 -13.01 22.04 10.84
N THR A 386 -11.75 21.72 10.51
CA THR A 386 -10.58 22.60 10.59
C THR A 386 -10.04 22.85 9.17
N ILE A 387 -9.91 24.12 8.76
CA ILE A 387 -9.45 24.49 7.41
C ILE A 387 -7.93 24.75 7.37
N ALA A 388 -7.26 24.28 6.32
CA ALA A 388 -5.86 24.49 5.99
C ALA A 388 -4.87 24.10 7.11
N GLY A 389 -5.27 23.18 7.99
CA GLY A 389 -4.47 22.80 9.16
C GLY A 389 -4.31 23.90 10.22
N ASN A 390 -4.95 25.07 10.04
CA ASN A 390 -4.98 26.12 11.05
C ASN A 390 -6.00 25.74 12.13
N LYS A 391 -5.52 25.24 13.27
CA LYS A 391 -6.35 24.77 14.40
C LYS A 391 -7.36 25.82 14.91
N ASN A 392 -7.10 27.10 14.67
CA ASN A 392 -7.98 28.19 15.09
C ASN A 392 -9.10 28.46 14.08
N ARG A 393 -8.98 27.98 12.84
CA ARG A 393 -9.95 28.23 11.77
C ARG A 393 -10.95 27.08 11.68
N LYS A 394 -11.99 27.17 12.53
CA LYS A 394 -13.11 26.22 12.56
C LYS A 394 -14.20 26.60 11.56
N LEU A 395 -14.82 25.58 10.96
CA LEU A 395 -15.96 25.70 10.07
C LEU A 395 -17.04 24.70 10.50
N ILE A 396 -18.27 25.17 10.60
CA ILE A 396 -19.45 24.32 10.77
C ILE A 396 -20.17 24.21 9.44
N VAL A 397 -20.44 23.00 8.98
CA VAL A 397 -21.27 22.78 7.80
C VAL A 397 -22.55 22.08 8.21
N HIS A 398 -23.65 22.82 8.24
CA HIS A 398 -24.97 22.28 8.52
C HIS A 398 -25.49 21.50 7.33
N SER A 399 -26.05 20.32 7.59
CA SER A 399 -26.67 19.47 6.56
C SER A 399 -27.74 18.55 7.11
N LYS A 400 -28.64 18.11 6.22
CA LYS A 400 -29.72 17.16 6.58
C LYS A 400 -29.18 15.74 6.72
N GLN A 401 -28.14 15.42 5.95
CA GLN A 401 -27.48 14.11 5.91
C GLN A 401 -25.97 14.28 5.83
N VAL A 402 -25.24 13.39 6.49
CA VAL A 402 -23.78 13.34 6.46
C VAL A 402 -23.34 11.96 6.00
N VAL A 403 -22.42 11.91 5.03
CA VAL A 403 -21.81 10.67 4.54
C VAL A 403 -20.31 10.69 4.84
N VAL A 404 -19.86 9.81 5.73
CA VAL A 404 -18.45 9.64 6.06
C VAL A 404 -17.81 8.65 5.07
N SER A 405 -16.84 9.12 4.30
CA SER A 405 -16.11 8.37 3.26
C SER A 405 -14.59 8.58 3.39
N ALA A 406 -14.10 8.68 4.63
CA ALA A 406 -12.71 9.01 4.96
C ALA A 406 -11.78 7.77 4.92
N GLY A 407 -12.29 6.60 4.54
CA GLY A 407 -11.56 5.35 4.42
C GLY A 407 -11.41 4.60 5.75
N SER A 408 -11.03 3.33 5.66
CA SER A 408 -10.97 2.38 6.78
C SER A 408 -10.07 2.80 7.95
N LEU A 409 -9.16 3.73 7.73
CA LEU A 409 -8.30 4.24 8.80
C LEU A 409 -8.78 5.53 9.44
N ASN A 410 -9.63 6.33 8.79
CA ASN A 410 -10.04 7.64 9.31
C ASN A 410 -11.54 7.75 9.59
N SER A 411 -12.40 7.04 8.85
CA SER A 411 -13.84 6.96 9.12
C SER A 411 -14.18 6.56 10.55
N PRO A 412 -13.58 5.50 11.15
CA PRO A 412 -13.85 5.19 12.56
C PRO A 412 -13.48 6.34 13.50
N GLY A 413 -12.41 7.08 13.24
CA GLY A 413 -11.99 8.24 14.03
C GLY A 413 -12.99 9.38 14.01
N VAL A 414 -13.55 9.69 12.84
CA VAL A 414 -14.65 10.66 12.73
C VAL A 414 -15.83 10.22 13.60
N LEU A 415 -16.25 8.95 13.52
CA LEU A 415 -17.37 8.43 14.31
C LEU A 415 -17.09 8.44 15.83
N MET A 416 -15.90 8.02 16.25
CA MET A 416 -15.49 8.02 17.66
C MET A 416 -15.49 9.44 18.23
N ARG A 417 -14.90 10.41 17.53
CA ARG A 417 -14.88 11.82 17.95
C ARG A 417 -16.25 12.50 17.90
N SER A 418 -17.19 11.93 17.15
CA SER A 418 -18.61 12.33 17.14
C SER A 418 -19.39 11.79 18.35
N GLY A 419 -18.77 10.99 19.20
CA GLY A 419 -19.36 10.47 20.43
C GLY A 419 -20.15 9.17 20.27
N LEU A 420 -20.12 8.53 19.10
CA LEU A 420 -20.76 7.21 18.90
C LEU A 420 -20.12 6.17 19.83
N LYS A 421 -20.93 5.22 20.32
CA LYS A 421 -20.55 4.23 21.34
C LYS A 421 -20.57 2.79 20.83
N ASN A 422 -20.83 2.59 19.54
CA ASN A 422 -20.91 1.27 18.96
C ASN A 422 -19.56 0.57 19.07
N LYS A 423 -19.53 -0.56 19.79
CA LYS A 423 -18.30 -1.32 20.09
C LYS A 423 -17.56 -1.86 18.87
N ASN A 424 -18.21 -1.89 17.70
CA ASN A 424 -17.62 -2.38 16.45
C ASN A 424 -16.83 -1.29 15.71
N ILE A 425 -16.94 0.00 16.10
CA ILE A 425 -16.19 1.09 15.45
C ILE A 425 -14.69 0.90 15.66
N GLY A 426 -13.94 0.87 14.56
CA GLY A 426 -12.50 0.65 14.57
C GLY A 426 -12.10 -0.80 14.87
N LYS A 427 -13.02 -1.77 14.77
CA LYS A 427 -12.75 -3.21 14.93
C LYS A 427 -12.95 -3.92 13.58
N HIS A 428 -12.52 -5.17 13.47
CA HIS A 428 -12.68 -5.99 12.25
C HIS A 428 -11.90 -5.43 11.04
N LEU A 429 -10.75 -4.79 11.30
CA LEU A 429 -9.89 -4.30 10.22
C LEU A 429 -9.26 -5.49 9.49
N HIS A 430 -9.53 -5.60 8.20
CA HIS A 430 -8.84 -6.49 7.27
C HIS A 430 -7.85 -5.69 6.42
N MET A 431 -6.78 -6.34 5.96
CA MET A 431 -5.70 -5.62 5.27
C MET A 431 -5.17 -6.29 4.00
N HIS A 432 -5.48 -7.55 3.71
CA HIS A 432 -4.72 -8.34 2.72
C HIS A 432 -3.20 -8.32 3.00
N PRO A 433 -2.70 -9.14 3.95
CA PRO A 433 -1.27 -9.31 4.16
C PRO A 433 -0.55 -9.73 2.86
N CYS A 434 0.48 -8.97 2.48
CA CYS A 434 1.28 -9.24 1.31
C CYS A 434 2.72 -9.65 1.64
N HIS A 435 3.26 -10.55 0.81
CA HIS A 435 4.65 -11.00 0.85
C HIS A 435 5.30 -10.97 -0.54
N LEU A 436 6.64 -11.07 -0.61
CA LEU A 436 7.38 -11.15 -1.87
C LEU A 436 8.27 -12.39 -1.94
N ALA A 437 8.32 -12.97 -3.13
CA ALA A 437 9.41 -13.82 -3.58
C ALA A 437 10.09 -13.14 -4.78
N PHE A 438 11.39 -13.36 -4.95
CA PHE A 438 12.18 -12.76 -6.00
C PHE A 438 12.99 -13.81 -6.75
N GLY A 439 13.07 -13.64 -8.07
CA GLY A 439 14.00 -14.37 -8.93
C GLY A 439 15.00 -13.42 -9.59
N VAL A 440 16.23 -13.88 -9.76
CA VAL A 440 17.29 -13.16 -10.46
C VAL A 440 17.50 -13.81 -11.83
N PHE A 441 17.50 -12.98 -12.87
CA PHE A 441 17.65 -13.36 -14.27
C PHE A 441 18.78 -12.54 -14.91
N PRO A 442 20.05 -12.93 -14.72
CA PRO A 442 21.20 -12.14 -15.17
C PRO A 442 21.21 -11.82 -16.66
N ASP A 443 20.55 -12.64 -17.48
CA ASP A 443 20.46 -12.53 -18.94
C ASP A 443 19.23 -11.74 -19.44
N ARG A 444 18.39 -11.22 -18.54
CA ARG A 444 17.20 -10.43 -18.87
C ARG A 444 17.32 -9.00 -18.37
N GLU A 445 16.80 -8.06 -19.15
CA GLU A 445 16.63 -6.67 -18.70
C GLU A 445 15.16 -6.47 -18.29
N ILE A 446 14.93 -6.43 -16.98
CA ILE A 446 13.60 -6.46 -16.36
C ILE A 446 13.07 -5.06 -16.07
N ASN A 447 13.92 -4.17 -15.54
CA ASN A 447 13.55 -2.79 -15.16
C ASN A 447 12.21 -2.72 -14.41
N LEU A 448 12.18 -3.22 -13.18
CA LEU A 448 10.99 -3.38 -12.35
C LEU A 448 10.24 -2.08 -11.95
N PHE A 449 10.70 -0.92 -12.43
CA PHE A 449 10.07 0.40 -12.28
C PHE A 449 9.22 0.85 -13.48
N GLN A 450 9.33 0.18 -14.64
CA GLN A 450 8.75 0.65 -15.91
C GLN A 450 7.53 -0.16 -16.37
N GLY A 451 6.68 0.44 -17.20
CA GLY A 451 5.56 -0.24 -17.86
C GLY A 451 4.28 -0.26 -17.04
N SER A 452 3.24 -0.93 -17.57
CA SER A 452 1.97 -1.09 -16.85
C SER A 452 2.17 -1.92 -15.59
N ILE A 453 1.66 -1.40 -14.47
CA ILE A 453 1.80 -2.03 -13.16
C ILE A 453 0.70 -3.10 -13.02
N MET A 454 1.03 -4.27 -12.46
CA MET A 454 0.06 -5.30 -12.06
C MET A 454 -0.96 -5.63 -13.16
N THR A 455 -0.50 -6.34 -14.20
CA THR A 455 -1.31 -6.67 -15.38
C THR A 455 -1.68 -8.14 -15.51
N ALA A 456 -1.06 -9.03 -14.72
CA ALA A 456 -1.35 -10.45 -14.71
C ALA A 456 -1.52 -10.97 -13.28
N LEU A 457 -2.43 -11.93 -13.09
CA LEU A 457 -2.68 -12.61 -11.83
C LEU A 457 -2.78 -14.12 -11.99
N SER A 458 -2.30 -14.88 -11.02
CA SER A 458 -2.60 -16.31 -10.86
C SER A 458 -3.35 -16.56 -9.57
N ASN A 459 -4.46 -17.30 -9.64
CA ASN A 459 -5.25 -17.74 -8.49
C ASN A 459 -4.91 -19.17 -8.02
N ILE A 460 -3.74 -19.70 -8.39
CA ILE A 460 -3.33 -21.08 -8.09
C ILE A 460 -3.43 -21.45 -6.59
N SER A 461 -3.22 -20.49 -5.70
CA SER A 461 -3.27 -20.69 -4.25
C SER A 461 -4.54 -20.11 -3.58
N GLU A 462 -5.53 -19.64 -4.35
CA GLU A 462 -6.70 -18.94 -3.81
C GLU A 462 -7.60 -19.88 -3.00
N ASN A 463 -7.82 -21.09 -3.50
CA ASN A 463 -8.74 -22.06 -2.92
C ASN A 463 -8.02 -23.35 -2.46
N HIS A 464 -6.81 -23.22 -1.91
CA HIS A 464 -5.96 -24.35 -1.54
C HIS A 464 -6.59 -25.29 -0.48
N ASP A 465 -7.49 -24.77 0.36
CA ASP A 465 -8.17 -25.49 1.44
C ASP A 465 -9.69 -25.59 1.26
N GLY A 466 -10.22 -25.20 0.09
CA GLY A 466 -11.66 -25.20 -0.19
C GLY A 466 -12.45 -24.04 0.42
N THR A 467 -11.80 -23.09 1.13
CA THR A 467 -12.51 -21.97 1.77
C THR A 467 -12.36 -20.64 1.04
N TYR A 468 -11.64 -20.58 -0.08
CA TYR A 468 -11.34 -19.34 -0.83
C TYR A 468 -10.71 -18.21 0.02
N TYR A 469 -9.97 -18.58 1.06
CA TYR A 469 -9.20 -17.65 1.89
C TYR A 469 -7.70 -17.96 1.78
N GLY A 470 -7.25 -18.12 0.54
CA GLY A 470 -5.86 -18.34 0.17
C GLY A 470 -5.18 -17.08 -0.35
N ALA A 471 -4.20 -17.29 -1.25
CA ALA A 471 -3.41 -16.21 -1.82
C ALA A 471 -3.47 -16.17 -3.35
N LYS A 472 -3.32 -14.97 -3.91
CA LYS A 472 -3.10 -14.72 -5.35
C LYS A 472 -1.66 -14.33 -5.59
N LEU A 473 -1.16 -14.68 -6.78
CA LEU A 473 0.14 -14.24 -7.27
C LEU A 473 -0.06 -13.11 -8.26
N GLU A 474 0.61 -11.99 -8.03
CA GLU A 474 0.54 -10.78 -8.83
C GLU A 474 1.95 -10.21 -9.00
N VAL A 475 2.07 -9.07 -9.67
CA VAL A 475 3.36 -8.39 -9.86
C VAL A 475 3.27 -6.95 -9.36
N PRO A 476 4.12 -6.55 -8.38
CA PRO A 476 4.18 -5.19 -7.91
C PRO A 476 5.09 -4.33 -8.81
N VAL A 477 4.97 -3.01 -8.68
CA VAL A 477 6.06 -2.09 -9.05
C VAL A 477 6.90 -1.80 -7.81
N LEU A 478 8.22 -1.73 -7.97
CA LEU A 478 9.11 -1.28 -6.90
C LEU A 478 10.05 -0.23 -7.47
N HIS A 479 9.95 1.03 -7.05
CA HIS A 479 10.97 2.04 -7.36
C HIS A 479 12.16 1.91 -6.42
N PRO A 480 13.32 2.55 -6.69
CA PRO A 480 14.54 2.32 -5.92
C PRO A 480 14.37 2.39 -4.40
N GLY A 481 13.66 3.40 -3.89
CA GLY A 481 13.37 3.56 -2.48
C GLY A 481 12.54 2.41 -1.92
N SER A 482 11.44 2.06 -2.58
CA SER A 482 10.56 0.96 -2.19
C SER A 482 11.24 -0.41 -2.29
N PHE A 483 11.96 -0.68 -3.39
CA PHE A 483 12.78 -1.88 -3.58
C PHE A 483 13.84 -2.03 -2.47
N SER A 484 14.55 -0.93 -2.19
CA SER A 484 15.62 -0.91 -1.19
C SER A 484 15.12 -1.34 0.18
N ALA A 485 13.89 -0.95 0.55
CA ALA A 485 13.30 -1.25 1.85
C ALA A 485 12.70 -2.67 1.96
N VAL A 486 12.44 -3.37 0.85
CA VAL A 486 11.86 -4.73 0.88
C VAL A 486 12.90 -5.84 0.75
N VAL A 487 14.05 -5.59 0.10
CA VAL A 487 15.11 -6.59 -0.07
C VAL A 487 15.83 -6.84 1.25
N PRO A 488 15.82 -8.07 1.79
CA PRO A 488 16.43 -8.35 3.09
C PRO A 488 17.92 -7.99 3.12
N TRP A 489 18.35 -7.35 4.21
CA TRP A 489 19.76 -7.03 4.41
C TRP A 489 20.50 -8.21 5.04
N ARG A 490 21.52 -8.74 4.36
CA ARG A 490 22.40 -9.81 4.86
C ARG A 490 23.88 -9.38 4.94
N GLY A 491 24.12 -8.08 5.01
CA GLY A 491 25.45 -7.47 4.95
C GLY A 491 25.54 -6.44 3.84
N ALA A 492 26.47 -5.49 3.95
CA ALA A 492 26.59 -4.41 2.98
C ALA A 492 26.96 -4.90 1.58
N ALA A 493 27.85 -5.90 1.47
CA ALA A 493 28.24 -6.47 0.18
C ALA A 493 27.08 -7.16 -0.54
N ASP A 494 26.34 -8.04 0.16
CA ASP A 494 25.15 -8.71 -0.39
C ASP A 494 24.07 -7.69 -0.80
N TYR A 495 23.85 -6.68 0.05
CA TYR A 495 22.89 -5.63 -0.25
C TYR A 495 23.27 -4.82 -1.50
N LYS A 496 24.55 -4.43 -1.63
CA LYS A 496 25.07 -3.78 -2.84
C LYS A 496 24.96 -4.66 -4.08
N ARG A 497 25.13 -5.98 -3.93
CA ARG A 497 24.92 -6.94 -5.01
C ARG A 497 23.47 -6.96 -5.49
N HIS A 498 22.49 -6.80 -4.61
CA HIS A 498 21.09 -6.64 -5.02
C HIS A 498 20.83 -5.32 -5.76
N VAL A 499 21.41 -4.21 -5.29
CA VAL A 499 21.32 -2.90 -5.96
C VAL A 499 21.86 -2.96 -7.39
N LEU A 500 23.02 -3.61 -7.61
CA LEU A 500 23.59 -3.82 -8.95
C LEU A 500 22.73 -4.68 -9.87
N ARG A 501 21.90 -5.55 -9.29
CA ARG A 501 21.02 -6.48 -10.01
C ARG A 501 19.59 -5.99 -10.10
N TYR A 502 19.32 -4.75 -9.69
CA TYR A 502 17.97 -4.20 -9.69
C TYR A 502 17.26 -4.34 -11.04
N ARG A 503 17.98 -4.22 -12.14
CA ARG A 503 17.44 -4.39 -13.51
C ARG A 503 17.30 -5.84 -13.95
N ASN A 504 17.69 -6.81 -13.13
CA ASN A 504 17.71 -8.25 -13.43
C ASN A 504 16.92 -9.05 -12.38
N ILE A 505 16.20 -8.39 -11.48
CA ILE A 505 15.38 -9.02 -10.45
C ILE A 505 13.91 -8.90 -10.84
N SER A 506 13.14 -9.98 -10.73
CA SER A 506 11.69 -9.96 -10.88
C SER A 506 11.01 -10.34 -9.56
N PRO A 507 10.12 -9.49 -9.02
CA PRO A 507 9.27 -9.84 -7.89
C PRO A 507 8.03 -10.62 -8.32
N VAL A 508 7.56 -11.50 -7.44
CA VAL A 508 6.17 -12.00 -7.42
C VAL A 508 5.56 -11.59 -6.08
N LEU A 509 4.43 -10.87 -6.16
CA LEU A 509 3.60 -10.47 -5.02
C LEU A 509 2.68 -11.62 -4.64
N ILE A 510 2.66 -11.96 -3.35
CA ILE A 510 1.71 -12.89 -2.76
C ILE A 510 0.71 -12.07 -1.98
N LEU A 511 -0.52 -11.95 -2.46
CA LEU A 511 -1.61 -11.23 -1.80
C LEU A 511 -2.55 -12.25 -1.15
N SER A 512 -2.64 -12.25 0.18
CA SER A 512 -3.49 -13.19 0.92
C SER A 512 -4.83 -12.56 1.31
N ARG A 513 -5.93 -13.28 1.11
CA ARG A 513 -7.23 -12.94 1.70
C ARG A 513 -7.22 -13.35 3.17
N ASP A 514 -7.11 -12.39 4.07
CA ASP A 514 -7.15 -12.64 5.51
C ASP A 514 -8.56 -13.02 5.96
N LYS A 515 -8.63 -14.08 6.78
CA LYS A 515 -9.89 -14.59 7.36
C LYS A 515 -9.98 -14.26 8.83
N ASP A 516 -9.02 -14.81 9.58
CA ASP A 516 -9.02 -14.79 11.04
C ASP A 516 -8.15 -13.64 11.58
N SER A 517 -7.28 -13.09 10.73
CA SER A 517 -6.52 -11.88 11.05
C SER A 517 -7.45 -10.68 10.98
N GLU A 518 -7.87 -10.22 12.15
CA GLU A 518 -8.60 -8.97 12.32
C GLU A 518 -7.76 -7.99 13.14
N GLY A 519 -7.78 -6.73 12.74
CA GLY A 519 -7.13 -5.64 13.43
C GLY A 519 -8.08 -4.66 14.06
N THR A 520 -7.49 -3.68 14.74
CA THR A 520 -8.19 -2.55 15.30
C THR A 520 -7.51 -1.24 14.91
N VAL A 521 -8.33 -0.21 14.75
CA VAL A 521 -7.89 1.16 14.48
C VAL A 521 -8.26 2.02 15.68
N THR A 522 -7.26 2.67 16.25
CA THR A 522 -7.39 3.66 17.32
C THR A 522 -6.61 4.92 16.95
N TYR A 523 -6.52 5.90 17.85
CA TYR A 523 -5.87 7.18 17.59
C TYR A 523 -5.10 7.65 18.82
N ASP A 524 -3.96 8.32 18.60
CA ASP A 524 -3.24 9.02 19.67
C ASP A 524 -3.88 10.38 20.00
N ASP A 525 -3.32 11.10 20.98
CA ASP A 525 -3.78 12.43 21.42
C ASP A 525 -3.69 13.49 20.30
N ASN A 526 -2.91 13.24 19.25
CA ASN A 526 -2.78 14.10 18.08
C ASN A 526 -3.70 13.67 16.92
N ASN A 527 -4.59 12.70 17.16
CA ASN A 527 -5.46 12.07 16.16
C ASN A 527 -4.72 11.30 15.06
N ASN A 528 -3.47 10.89 15.27
CA ASN A 528 -2.78 10.02 14.33
C ASN A 528 -3.32 8.59 14.43
N VAL A 529 -3.54 7.96 13.28
CA VAL A 529 -4.03 6.58 13.17
C VAL A 529 -3.07 5.61 13.85
N ILE A 530 -3.55 4.80 14.79
CA ILE A 530 -2.84 3.66 15.34
C ILE A 530 -3.50 2.38 14.81
N VAL A 531 -2.71 1.49 14.23
CA VAL A 531 -3.18 0.18 13.75
C VAL A 531 -2.58 -0.92 14.61
N ASP A 532 -3.44 -1.74 15.20
CA ASP A 532 -3.07 -3.03 15.78
C ASP A 532 -3.59 -4.14 14.89
N TYR A 533 -2.70 -5.01 14.41
CA TYR A 533 -3.05 -6.09 13.50
C TYR A 533 -1.98 -7.16 13.56
N ASN A 534 -2.37 -8.42 13.72
CA ASN A 534 -1.45 -9.55 13.75
C ASN A 534 -1.96 -10.64 12.79
N VAL A 535 -1.05 -11.16 11.98
CA VAL A 535 -1.39 -12.25 11.05
C VAL A 535 -1.49 -13.56 11.85
N THR A 536 -2.64 -14.22 11.80
CA THR A 536 -2.86 -15.49 12.50
C THR A 536 -2.05 -16.63 11.89
N ALA A 537 -1.88 -17.73 12.62
CA ALA A 537 -1.19 -18.92 12.11
C ALA A 537 -1.83 -19.48 10.83
N ARG A 538 -3.17 -19.40 10.74
CA ARG A 538 -3.94 -19.85 9.58
C ARG A 538 -3.64 -19.01 8.34
N ASP A 539 -3.67 -17.68 8.48
CA ASP A 539 -3.38 -16.78 7.36
C ASP A 539 -1.87 -16.81 7.00
N LYS A 540 -0.98 -16.96 7.99
CA LYS A 540 0.46 -17.21 7.73
C LYS A 540 0.68 -18.45 6.88
N LYS A 541 -0.09 -19.52 7.10
CA LYS A 541 -0.03 -20.74 6.27
C LYS A 541 -0.49 -20.46 4.82
N SER A 542 -1.59 -19.73 4.61
CA SER A 542 -2.04 -19.33 3.27
C SER A 542 -0.98 -18.52 2.52
N ILE A 543 -0.34 -17.56 3.20
CA ILE A 543 0.76 -16.78 2.63
C ILE A 543 1.93 -17.69 2.22
N LEU A 544 2.37 -18.59 3.10
CA LEU A 544 3.49 -19.50 2.83
C LEU A 544 3.22 -20.43 1.63
N ILE A 545 1.99 -20.93 1.48
CA ILE A 545 1.59 -21.70 0.29
C ILE A 545 1.71 -20.83 -0.97
N GLY A 546 1.29 -19.57 -0.91
CA GLY A 546 1.53 -18.59 -1.97
C GLY A 546 3.01 -18.39 -2.28
N VAL A 547 3.86 -18.27 -1.25
CA VAL A 547 5.33 -18.13 -1.41
C VAL A 547 5.92 -19.33 -2.13
N GLU A 548 5.52 -20.55 -1.78
CA GLU A 548 5.97 -21.76 -2.47
C GLU A 548 5.63 -21.72 -3.96
N LYS A 549 4.39 -21.35 -4.31
CA LYS A 549 3.96 -21.26 -5.70
C LYS A 549 4.65 -20.15 -6.46
N ALA A 550 4.88 -19.00 -5.82
CA ALA A 550 5.66 -17.91 -6.39
C ALA A 550 7.10 -18.34 -6.72
N LEU A 551 7.75 -19.08 -5.82
CA LEU A 551 9.10 -19.62 -6.05
C LEU A 551 9.11 -20.64 -7.19
N ASP A 552 8.11 -21.52 -7.27
CA ASP A 552 7.99 -22.49 -8.37
C ASP A 552 7.86 -21.77 -9.72
N VAL A 553 7.02 -20.73 -9.79
CA VAL A 553 6.84 -19.88 -10.98
C VAL A 553 8.17 -19.25 -11.41
N LEU A 554 8.92 -18.68 -10.47
CA LEU A 554 10.20 -18.02 -10.76
C LEU A 554 11.26 -19.03 -11.28
N VAL A 555 11.32 -20.23 -10.69
CA VAL A 555 12.17 -21.32 -11.20
C VAL A 555 11.75 -21.71 -12.60
N ALA A 556 10.46 -21.96 -12.82
CA ALA A 556 9.94 -22.33 -14.14
C ALA A 556 10.18 -21.26 -15.20
N ALA A 557 10.19 -19.98 -14.81
CA ALA A 557 10.54 -18.86 -15.69
C ALA A 557 12.05 -18.75 -15.98
N GLY A 558 12.90 -19.50 -15.28
CA GLY A 558 14.35 -19.57 -15.51
C GLY A 558 15.21 -18.75 -14.53
N ALA A 559 14.75 -18.49 -13.31
CA ALA A 559 15.56 -17.77 -12.32
C ALA A 559 16.81 -18.57 -11.93
N GLU A 560 17.99 -17.93 -11.95
CA GLU A 560 19.26 -18.55 -11.53
C GLU A 560 19.49 -18.46 -10.00
N GLU A 561 18.87 -17.48 -9.36
CA GLU A 561 18.89 -17.27 -7.90
C GLU A 561 17.50 -16.86 -7.41
N LEU A 562 17.15 -17.30 -6.21
CA LEU A 562 15.87 -17.03 -5.55
C LEU A 562 16.09 -16.50 -4.15
N PHE A 563 15.21 -15.59 -3.71
CA PHE A 563 15.17 -15.15 -2.33
C PHE A 563 13.77 -14.67 -1.93
N THR A 564 13.50 -14.62 -0.63
CA THR A 564 12.26 -14.08 -0.04
C THR A 564 12.60 -12.92 0.88
N VAL A 565 11.59 -12.26 1.45
CA VAL A 565 11.78 -11.19 2.45
C VAL A 565 11.94 -11.70 3.89
N GLN A 566 12.15 -13.00 4.08
CA GLN A 566 12.43 -13.62 5.37
C GLN A 566 13.91 -13.44 5.71
N SER A 567 14.22 -12.69 6.77
CA SER A 567 15.59 -12.32 7.11
C SER A 567 16.46 -13.52 7.52
N GLY A 568 15.86 -14.58 8.04
CA GLY A 568 16.56 -15.79 8.50
C GLY A 568 16.66 -16.92 7.48
N VAL A 569 16.34 -16.67 6.22
CA VAL A 569 16.51 -17.65 5.14
C VAL A 569 17.52 -17.09 4.14
N ASP A 570 18.58 -17.84 3.83
CA ASP A 570 19.60 -17.45 2.85
C ASP A 570 19.06 -17.50 1.41
N ASN A 571 19.73 -16.83 0.47
CA ASN A 571 19.40 -16.94 -0.96
C ASN A 571 19.69 -18.35 -1.48
N PHE A 572 18.88 -18.82 -2.43
CA PHE A 572 19.12 -20.06 -3.15
C PHE A 572 19.77 -19.78 -4.49
N HIS A 573 20.79 -20.56 -4.83
CA HIS A 573 21.48 -20.51 -6.11
C HIS A 573 21.53 -21.89 -6.75
N PHE A 574 21.14 -21.97 -8.02
CA PHE A 574 21.39 -23.16 -8.82
C PHE A 574 22.88 -23.27 -9.17
N ILE A 575 23.43 -24.49 -9.15
CA ILE A 575 24.82 -24.73 -9.58
C ILE A 575 24.79 -25.26 -11.01
N LYS A 576 25.46 -24.55 -11.92
CA LYS A 576 25.57 -24.97 -13.32
C LYS A 576 26.23 -26.36 -13.40
N GLY A 577 25.61 -27.27 -14.15
CA GLY A 577 26.05 -28.66 -14.31
C GLY A 577 25.35 -29.67 -13.39
N GLU A 578 24.46 -29.25 -12.49
CA GLU A 578 23.54 -30.15 -11.80
C GLU A 578 22.54 -30.79 -12.78
N GLU A 579 22.19 -32.07 -12.59
CA GLU A 579 21.29 -32.84 -13.47
C GLU A 579 19.89 -32.21 -13.59
N ASP A 580 19.41 -31.64 -12.49
CA ASP A 580 18.11 -31.00 -12.31
C ASP A 580 18.23 -29.46 -12.29
N TYR A 581 19.27 -28.90 -12.89
CA TYR A 581 19.49 -27.45 -12.96
C TYR A 581 18.26 -26.69 -13.50
N GLY A 582 17.81 -25.66 -12.78
CA GLY A 582 16.68 -24.82 -13.19
C GLY A 582 15.31 -25.50 -13.12
N GLN A 583 15.20 -26.67 -12.46
CA GLN A 583 13.94 -27.41 -12.35
C GLN A 583 13.35 -27.33 -10.94
N ILE A 584 12.01 -27.33 -10.83
CA ILE A 584 11.29 -27.26 -9.54
C ILE A 584 11.45 -28.53 -8.69
N ASN A 585 11.85 -29.64 -9.30
CA ASN A 585 12.16 -30.90 -8.63
C ASN A 585 13.63 -30.98 -8.17
N ASN A 586 14.43 -29.92 -8.36
CA ASN A 586 15.82 -29.91 -7.94
C ASN A 586 15.94 -30.19 -6.44
N LYS A 587 16.74 -31.18 -6.05
CA LYS A 587 16.78 -31.65 -4.65
C LYS A 587 17.19 -30.57 -3.66
N ARG A 588 18.14 -29.71 -4.03
CA ARG A 588 18.59 -28.60 -3.17
C ARG A 588 17.53 -27.50 -3.09
N TYR A 589 16.87 -27.20 -4.20
CA TYR A 589 15.77 -26.24 -4.23
C TYR A 589 14.61 -26.70 -3.35
N VAL A 590 14.18 -27.96 -3.47
CA VAL A 590 13.14 -28.54 -2.62
C VAL A 590 13.53 -28.46 -1.14
N ALA A 591 14.75 -28.85 -0.79
CA ALA A 591 15.24 -28.74 0.59
C ALA A 591 15.30 -27.30 1.10
N TRP A 592 15.67 -26.33 0.24
CA TRP A 592 15.67 -24.92 0.59
C TRP A 592 14.24 -24.37 0.76
N LYS A 593 13.29 -24.78 -0.08
CA LYS A 593 11.87 -24.42 0.05
C LYS A 593 11.28 -24.94 1.36
N GLU A 594 11.69 -26.12 1.84
CA GLU A 594 11.30 -26.58 3.18
C GLU A 594 11.88 -25.70 4.30
N LYS A 595 13.09 -25.12 4.14
CA LYS A 595 13.61 -24.11 5.08
C LYS A 595 12.80 -22.82 5.07
N VAL A 596 12.38 -22.36 3.89
CA VAL A 596 11.47 -21.21 3.72
C VAL A 596 10.17 -21.43 4.52
N LYS A 597 9.56 -22.61 4.41
CA LYS A 597 8.36 -22.98 5.17
C LYS A 597 8.63 -23.07 6.67
N ALA A 598 9.70 -23.76 7.06
CA ALA A 598 10.04 -24.00 8.46
C ALA A 598 10.36 -22.69 9.22
N TYR A 599 10.97 -21.71 8.55
CA TYR A 599 11.20 -20.39 9.13
C TYR A 599 9.88 -19.64 9.40
N GLY A 600 8.89 -19.82 8.52
CA GLY A 600 7.57 -19.22 8.64
C GLY A 600 7.60 -17.69 8.53
N LEU A 601 6.66 -17.02 9.19
CA LEU A 601 6.50 -15.56 9.16
C LEU A 601 6.60 -14.98 10.57
N PRO A 602 7.79 -14.96 11.18
CA PRO A 602 7.97 -14.38 12.51
C PRO A 602 7.72 -12.88 12.48
N ASP A 603 7.08 -12.37 13.52
CA ASP A 603 6.77 -10.94 13.64
C ASP A 603 8.07 -10.14 13.72
N ALA A 604 8.12 -9.03 12.98
CA ALA A 604 9.31 -8.22 12.75
C ALA A 604 10.53 -8.95 12.11
N GLY A 605 10.43 -10.25 11.79
CA GLY A 605 11.44 -11.02 11.07
C GLY A 605 11.14 -11.20 9.57
N CYS A 606 10.03 -10.66 9.10
CA CYS A 606 9.69 -10.60 7.68
C CYS A 606 9.09 -9.24 7.30
N GLY A 607 9.29 -8.83 6.04
CA GLY A 607 8.68 -7.62 5.48
C GLY A 607 7.27 -7.88 4.98
N GLN A 608 6.26 -7.88 5.86
CA GLN A 608 4.86 -7.83 5.43
C GLN A 608 4.42 -6.41 5.14
N TYR A 609 3.56 -6.24 4.15
CA TYR A 609 2.97 -4.95 3.81
C TYR A 609 1.54 -5.11 3.31
N ASN A 610 0.81 -4.01 3.21
CA ASN A 610 -0.52 -3.99 2.64
C ASN A 610 -0.89 -2.63 2.04
N ALA A 611 -1.87 -2.64 1.14
CA ALA A 611 -2.48 -1.44 0.56
C ALA A 611 -4.03 -1.44 0.64
N HIS A 612 -4.62 -2.45 1.29
CA HIS A 612 -6.06 -2.74 1.21
C HIS A 612 -6.72 -2.75 2.58
N GLN A 613 -6.86 -1.58 3.21
CA GLN A 613 -7.52 -1.49 4.53
C GLN A 613 -9.05 -1.52 4.40
N MET A 614 -9.73 -2.43 5.09
CA MET A 614 -11.17 -2.70 4.95
C MET A 614 -11.84 -3.02 6.30
N GLY A 615 -13.16 -2.89 6.39
CA GLY A 615 -13.97 -3.50 7.46
C GLY A 615 -14.06 -2.80 8.82
N SER A 616 -13.29 -1.73 9.05
CA SER A 616 -13.24 -1.04 10.34
C SER A 616 -14.54 -0.35 10.79
N CYS A 617 -15.52 -0.22 9.90
CA CYS A 617 -16.89 0.22 10.16
C CYS A 617 -17.90 -0.72 9.51
N ARG A 618 -17.67 -2.05 9.58
CA ARG A 618 -18.40 -3.05 8.79
C ARG A 618 -19.92 -2.91 8.86
N MET A 619 -20.56 -3.18 7.74
CA MET A 619 -22.01 -3.35 7.65
C MET A 619 -22.45 -4.70 8.21
N GLY A 620 -23.71 -4.80 8.59
CA GLY A 620 -24.30 -6.06 9.06
C GLY A 620 -25.77 -5.92 9.37
N VAL A 621 -26.35 -6.98 9.94
CA VAL A 621 -27.79 -7.09 10.21
C VAL A 621 -28.21 -6.58 11.58
N SER A 622 -27.27 -6.25 12.47
CA SER A 622 -27.59 -5.73 13.80
C SER A 622 -26.46 -4.88 14.40
N PRO A 623 -26.76 -3.96 15.34
CA PRO A 623 -25.75 -3.17 16.04
C PRO A 623 -24.81 -4.01 16.92
N LYS A 624 -25.17 -5.27 17.22
CA LYS A 624 -24.33 -6.17 18.01
C LYS A 624 -23.06 -6.58 17.28
N VAL A 625 -23.11 -6.61 15.95
CA VAL A 625 -22.04 -7.14 15.09
C VAL A 625 -21.56 -6.15 14.05
N SER A 626 -22.16 -4.96 13.92
CA SER A 626 -21.83 -4.01 12.84
C SER A 626 -21.97 -2.55 13.26
N VAL A 627 -21.30 -1.66 12.53
CA VAL A 627 -21.36 -0.20 12.73
C VAL A 627 -22.51 0.41 11.94
N VAL A 628 -22.73 -0.08 10.72
CA VAL A 628 -23.78 0.40 9.82
C VAL A 628 -24.74 -0.71 9.43
N LYS A 629 -25.95 -0.29 9.08
CA LYS A 629 -26.98 -1.12 8.45
C LYS A 629 -26.54 -1.53 7.03
N PRO A 630 -27.24 -2.48 6.37
CA PRO A 630 -26.92 -2.86 4.99
C PRO A 630 -26.94 -1.69 3.99
N GLY A 631 -27.73 -0.65 4.27
CA GLY A 631 -27.78 0.57 3.47
C GLY A 631 -26.78 1.67 3.85
N GLY A 632 -25.78 1.37 4.68
CA GLY A 632 -24.72 2.30 5.08
C GLY A 632 -25.07 3.30 6.20
N GLU A 633 -26.33 3.40 6.62
CA GLU A 633 -26.72 4.26 7.75
C GLU A 633 -26.22 3.67 9.08
N THR A 634 -25.66 4.50 9.97
CA THR A 634 -25.25 4.03 11.31
C THR A 634 -26.45 3.56 12.13
N TRP A 635 -26.22 2.62 13.04
CA TRP A 635 -27.26 2.15 13.95
C TRP A 635 -27.68 3.20 14.99
N GLU A 636 -26.75 4.06 15.42
CA GLU A 636 -26.93 4.95 16.56
C GLU A 636 -27.47 6.34 16.18
N VAL A 637 -27.12 6.81 14.97
CA VAL A 637 -27.42 8.18 14.54
C VAL A 637 -28.13 8.14 13.20
N LYS A 638 -29.36 8.68 13.19
CA LYS A 638 -30.14 8.82 11.95
C LYS A 638 -29.49 9.84 11.02
N ASN A 639 -29.57 9.61 9.71
CA ASN A 639 -29.01 10.45 8.65
C ASN A 639 -27.47 10.55 8.66
N LEU A 640 -26.80 9.67 9.39
CA LEU A 640 -25.35 9.50 9.34
C LEU A 640 -25.03 8.21 8.60
N TYR A 641 -24.31 8.31 7.49
CA TYR A 641 -23.95 7.19 6.64
C TYR A 641 -22.43 7.02 6.59
N VAL A 642 -21.97 5.79 6.35
CA VAL A 642 -20.58 5.49 6.00
C VAL A 642 -20.56 4.84 4.64
N ALA A 643 -19.72 5.32 3.72
CA ALA A 643 -19.68 4.84 2.33
C ALA A 643 -18.24 4.76 1.81
N ASP A 644 -17.44 3.84 2.36
CA ASP A 644 -16.09 3.55 1.90
C ASP A 644 -15.71 2.10 2.24
N ALA A 645 -14.48 1.65 1.95
CA ALA A 645 -14.03 0.27 2.19
C ALA A 645 -14.16 -0.20 3.65
N SER A 646 -14.34 0.71 4.61
CA SER A 646 -14.58 0.38 6.01
C SER A 646 -15.88 -0.39 6.22
N VAL A 647 -16.84 -0.31 5.30
CA VAL A 647 -18.14 -0.99 5.45
C VAL A 647 -18.10 -2.47 5.08
N PHE A 648 -17.01 -2.99 4.54
CA PHE A 648 -16.97 -4.38 4.08
C PHE A 648 -17.10 -5.38 5.25
N PRO A 649 -17.88 -6.47 5.09
CA PRO A 649 -18.00 -7.50 6.13
C PRO A 649 -16.70 -8.28 6.39
N SER A 650 -15.95 -8.60 5.32
CA SER A 650 -14.68 -9.33 5.36
C SER A 650 -13.75 -8.85 4.22
N ALA A 651 -12.53 -9.40 4.13
CA ALA A 651 -11.60 -9.07 3.05
C ALA A 651 -12.10 -9.56 1.67
N THR A 652 -11.89 -8.78 0.62
CA THR A 652 -12.44 -9.05 -0.74
C THR A 652 -11.67 -10.08 -1.56
N GLY A 653 -10.44 -10.42 -1.18
CA GLY A 653 -9.54 -11.30 -1.97
C GLY A 653 -9.03 -10.69 -3.28
N VAL A 654 -9.41 -9.45 -3.58
CA VAL A 654 -9.00 -8.65 -4.76
C VAL A 654 -8.88 -7.18 -4.37
N ASN A 655 -8.27 -6.34 -5.21
CA ASN A 655 -8.16 -4.89 -4.95
C ASN A 655 -9.56 -4.27 -4.71
N PRO A 656 -9.76 -3.48 -3.64
CA PRO A 656 -11.09 -3.13 -3.15
C PRO A 656 -11.76 -1.95 -3.87
N MET A 657 -11.10 -1.29 -4.84
CA MET A 657 -11.59 -0.06 -5.46
C MET A 657 -12.97 -0.26 -6.09
N VAL A 658 -13.13 -1.25 -6.97
CA VAL A 658 -14.39 -1.51 -7.69
C VAL A 658 -15.51 -1.86 -6.72
N THR A 659 -15.24 -2.71 -5.73
CA THR A 659 -16.20 -3.06 -4.68
C THR A 659 -16.60 -1.84 -3.86
N THR A 660 -15.65 -0.95 -3.56
CA THR A 660 -15.91 0.27 -2.78
C THR A 660 -16.83 1.21 -3.54
N GLU A 661 -16.54 1.43 -4.82
CA GLU A 661 -17.36 2.30 -5.68
C GLU A 661 -18.77 1.74 -5.86
N ALA A 662 -18.92 0.42 -6.03
CA ALA A 662 -20.23 -0.21 -6.15
C ALA A 662 -21.05 -0.14 -4.84
N CYS A 663 -20.41 -0.38 -3.68
CA CYS A 663 -21.04 -0.18 -2.38
C CYS A 663 -21.47 1.28 -2.18
N ALA A 664 -20.64 2.24 -2.61
CA ALA A 664 -20.95 3.65 -2.54
C ALA A 664 -22.18 4.04 -3.39
N LEU A 665 -22.29 3.51 -4.61
CA LEU A 665 -23.50 3.68 -5.44
C LEU A 665 -24.75 3.09 -4.76
N TYR A 666 -24.64 1.91 -4.16
CA TYR A 666 -25.74 1.27 -3.41
C TYR A 666 -26.20 2.11 -2.22
N ILE A 667 -25.25 2.65 -1.45
CA ILE A 667 -25.54 3.50 -0.29
C ILE A 667 -26.15 4.84 -0.75
N ALA A 668 -25.66 5.42 -1.84
CA ALA A 668 -26.25 6.64 -2.42
C ALA A 668 -27.71 6.43 -2.84
N ASP A 669 -28.04 5.31 -3.48
CA ASP A 669 -29.41 4.94 -3.81
C ASP A 669 -30.28 4.82 -2.55
N THR A 670 -29.75 4.24 -1.47
CA THR A 670 -30.45 4.14 -0.17
C THR A 670 -30.75 5.52 0.42
N ILE A 671 -29.79 6.44 0.35
CA ILE A 671 -29.94 7.83 0.82
C ILE A 671 -31.10 8.50 0.07
N LEU A 672 -31.13 8.40 -1.26
CA LEU A 672 -32.19 8.98 -2.10
C LEU A 672 -33.57 8.38 -1.81
N GLN A 673 -33.66 7.07 -1.58
CA GLN A 673 -34.91 6.41 -1.20
C GLN A 673 -35.41 6.87 0.18
N SER A 674 -34.50 7.05 1.14
CA SER A 674 -34.86 7.52 2.49
C SER A 674 -35.49 8.91 2.47
N ASP A 675 -35.07 9.76 1.54
CA ASP A 675 -35.62 11.11 1.35
C ASP A 675 -36.99 11.09 0.68
N ALA A 676 -37.24 10.14 -0.23
CA ALA A 676 -38.53 10.02 -0.92
C ALA A 676 -39.67 9.60 0.02
N VAL A 677 -39.35 8.92 1.13
CA VAL A 677 -40.32 8.46 2.13
C VAL A 677 -40.56 9.49 3.25
N ALA A 678 -39.75 10.55 3.35
CA ALA A 678 -39.99 11.63 4.29
C ALA A 678 -41.17 12.50 3.80
N PRO A 679 -42.24 12.71 4.61
CA PRO A 679 -43.35 13.56 4.19
C PRO A 679 -42.80 14.95 3.86
N ARG A 680 -43.09 15.45 2.64
CA ARG A 680 -42.85 16.84 2.27
C ARG A 680 -43.71 17.68 3.20
N LEU A 681 -43.09 18.28 4.21
CA LEU A 681 -43.72 19.23 5.13
C LEU A 681 -44.10 20.51 4.41
#